data_AF-A0A1Y0BZ31-F1
#
_entry.id   AF-A0A1Y0BZ31-F1
#
_cell.length_a   1.000
_cell.length_b   1.000
_cell.length_c   1.000
_cell.angle_alpha   90.00
_cell.angle_beta   90.00
_cell.angle_gamma   90.00
#
_symmetry.space_group_name_H-M   'P 1'
#
loop_
_entity.id
_entity.type
_entity.pdbx_description
1 polymer ?
#
loop_
_entity_poly.entity_id
_entity_poly.type
_entity_poly.pdbx_seq_one_letter_code
_entity_poly.pdbx_strand_id
1 'polypeptide(L)'
;MSGVATLQRPARTDQEWARQISRRLDVLENPRSLRVSDWVINSVDGKLIATRPGQSVNLDNPTGPVSVDLGSLRGFTSTDREEVVNEAKTSAWQELYEKLTGQLNPVDALKSLSDFFRIELGGPISADRIPLIPLTHIRDINRNLILDGGFDTGDTLLGLPDWAHDDTDGRSQPGCAVTTADGTSHVIYSNDIQVAKDDKLNLSVAVKWVGLTALAGSDAIRLNVAAYDASGVMIGGAPTMVASVASPSGNSGGTNGWGTTISGTYTVPDTAVLVTVELTVMASATAGTVKFDDAEARKTGSFLQMYVKDLPADLQSLFGWIEATVNAGLGALGIPALGSLADKLLDFQDGLSDLQDAAEDAFANAQNALGALSDKLGIGDWNNWLSGQWDTLRNALANNPASVLGSLPQSLIAGLTNKIQFLTSGGLFDVTKLSTANGTAPQSIITNLPSDLGSLQTTLNQIGDIFNNNVVTPVNSIVQSVKDWWNQWFGGGSSNAIPLSQKGSANGVAPLNSSSKVPTSYLETNVNNGVAGLNGSGKVATSLLVTDTASNVPTLDTNALLRRTQLPVSAPKVVSMTSAGGAVGTINLNTTEQLNLSVPVGTSIGWQFSGSPLDGQSLLIRIKDTGTAVPLGWATIGGGASWFRPIGVTLPTTTVAGKWLYVGCKWNAADSVLDVIAVGQEV
;
A
#
# COMPACT_ATOMS: atom_id res chain seq x y z
N MET A 1 67.99 68.44 42.86
CA MET A 1 67.92 68.38 44.34
C MET A 1 66.86 69.36 44.80
N SER A 2 65.73 68.85 45.29
CA SER A 2 64.64 69.63 45.86
C SER A 2 65.07 70.21 47.21
N GLY A 3 65.84 71.29 47.15
CA GLY A 3 65.88 72.27 48.23
C GLY A 3 64.63 73.12 48.09
N VAL A 4 63.57 72.75 48.82
CA VAL A 4 62.39 73.59 49.03
C VAL A 4 62.90 74.88 49.66
N ALA A 5 63.07 75.92 48.84
CA ALA A 5 63.40 77.24 49.30
C ALA A 5 62.17 77.79 50.02
N THR A 6 62.20 77.59 51.33
CA THR A 6 61.37 78.20 52.34
C THR A 6 61.25 79.71 52.09
N LEU A 7 60.02 80.11 51.76
CA LEU A 7 59.36 81.41 51.96
C LEU A 7 60.30 82.62 52.09
N GLN A 8 60.63 83.26 50.95
CA GLN A 8 61.33 84.54 51.00
C GLN A 8 60.34 85.68 51.26
N ARG A 9 60.13 85.93 52.56
CA ARG A 9 59.59 87.18 53.10
C ARG A 9 60.16 88.37 52.31
N PRO A 10 59.33 89.35 51.89
CA PRO A 10 59.82 90.55 51.25
C PRO A 10 60.91 91.19 52.11
N ALA A 11 62.00 91.65 51.47
CA ALA A 11 63.10 92.31 52.17
C ALA A 11 62.55 93.48 53.00
N ARG A 12 62.86 93.50 54.30
CA ARG A 12 62.32 94.52 55.23
C ARG A 12 63.24 95.73 55.38
N THR A 13 64.46 95.65 54.85
CA THR A 13 65.45 96.72 54.85
C THR A 13 66.17 96.75 53.51
N ASP A 14 66.65 97.93 53.11
CA ASP A 14 67.33 98.13 51.84
C ASP A 14 68.62 97.28 51.72
N GLN A 15 69.29 97.00 52.85
CA GLN A 15 70.45 96.09 52.88
C GLN A 15 70.07 94.63 52.64
N GLU A 16 68.91 94.17 53.15
CA GLU A 16 68.40 92.83 52.82
C GLU A 16 68.00 92.75 51.36
N TRP A 17 67.37 93.80 50.83
CA TRP A 17 66.98 93.88 49.42
C TRP A 17 68.21 93.81 48.52
N ALA A 18 69.24 94.61 48.78
CA ALA A 18 70.48 94.61 48.00
C ALA A 18 71.17 93.23 48.00
N ARG A 19 71.25 92.55 49.15
CA ARG A 19 71.85 91.19 49.21
C ARG A 19 71.01 90.13 48.51
N GLN A 20 69.68 90.25 48.53
CA GLN A 20 68.81 89.35 47.79
C GLN A 20 68.91 89.59 46.28
N ILE A 21 68.99 90.86 45.85
CA ILE A 21 69.21 91.24 44.45
C ILE A 21 70.56 90.73 43.96
N SER A 22 71.66 90.95 44.69
CA SER A 22 72.98 90.40 44.32
C SER A 22 72.95 88.88 44.20
N ARG A 23 72.33 88.16 45.14
CA ARG A 23 72.22 86.69 45.03
C ARG A 23 71.36 86.25 43.84
N ARG A 24 70.32 87.00 43.47
CA ARG A 24 69.51 86.72 42.28
C ARG A 24 70.28 87.03 41.00
N LEU A 25 71.09 88.10 40.98
CA LEU A 25 72.01 88.40 39.88
C LEU A 25 73.08 87.31 39.73
N ASP A 26 73.74 86.88 40.81
CA ASP A 26 74.76 85.81 40.78
C ASP A 26 74.20 84.49 40.23
N VAL A 27 72.93 84.19 40.53
CA VAL A 27 72.22 83.00 40.01
C VAL A 27 71.84 83.17 38.53
N LEU A 28 71.65 84.40 38.05
CA LEU A 28 71.39 84.72 36.65
C LEU A 28 72.69 84.76 35.82
N GLU A 29 73.80 85.19 36.41
CA GLU A 29 75.11 85.30 35.74
C GLU A 29 75.83 83.94 35.60
N ASN A 30 75.48 82.93 36.41
CA ASN A 30 75.99 81.57 36.27
C ASN A 30 74.92 80.64 35.65
N PRO A 31 74.89 80.45 34.32
CA PRO A 31 73.82 79.71 33.65
C PRO A 31 73.85 78.22 34.05
N ARG A 32 72.77 77.77 34.71
CA ARG A 32 72.56 76.35 35.04
C ARG A 32 71.97 75.65 33.82
N SER A 33 72.71 74.72 33.24
CA SER A 33 72.17 73.85 32.20
C SER A 33 71.14 72.88 32.79
N LEU A 34 70.00 72.73 32.10
CA LEU A 34 68.96 71.75 32.43
C LEU A 34 69.03 70.63 31.41
N ARG A 35 69.15 69.39 31.88
CA ARG A 35 69.16 68.20 31.01
C ARG A 35 67.79 67.56 30.98
N VAL A 36 67.26 67.32 29.78
CA VAL A 36 66.01 66.59 29.54
C VAL A 36 66.30 65.50 28.51
N SER A 37 66.47 64.26 28.99
CA SER A 37 66.98 63.14 28.17
C SER A 37 68.26 63.52 27.41
N ASP A 38 68.27 63.39 26.08
CA ASP A 38 69.42 63.66 25.22
C ASP A 38 69.64 65.15 24.92
N TRP A 39 68.71 66.02 25.36
CA TRP A 39 68.79 67.45 25.16
C TRP A 39 69.38 68.16 26.38
N VAL A 40 70.35 69.03 26.13
CA VAL A 40 70.92 69.96 27.09
C VAL A 40 70.39 71.35 26.75
N ILE A 41 69.62 71.94 27.67
CA ILE A 41 69.11 73.30 27.54
C ILE A 41 70.03 74.21 28.35
N ASN A 42 70.57 75.24 27.71
CA ASN A 42 71.39 76.24 28.37
C ASN A 42 71.12 77.64 27.81
N SER A 43 71.43 78.67 28.59
CA SER A 43 71.51 80.03 28.09
C SER A 43 72.92 80.30 27.58
N VAL A 44 73.04 80.71 26.32
CA VAL A 44 74.31 81.12 25.68
C VAL A 44 74.09 82.49 25.08
N ASP A 45 74.90 83.48 25.47
CA ASP A 45 74.79 84.89 25.03
C ASP A 45 73.38 85.48 25.19
N GLY A 46 72.71 85.14 26.30
CA GLY A 46 71.36 85.62 26.61
C GLY A 46 70.24 84.95 25.82
N LYS A 47 70.56 83.93 24.99
CA LYS A 47 69.57 83.12 24.28
C LYS A 47 69.45 81.72 24.83
N LEU A 48 68.24 81.21 25.03
CA LEU A 48 67.98 79.82 25.39
C LEU A 48 68.17 78.91 24.18
N ILE A 49 69.11 77.97 24.28
CA ILE A 49 69.43 77.02 23.22
C ILE A 49 69.35 75.60 23.78
N ALA A 50 68.61 74.73 23.08
CA ALA A 50 68.60 73.28 23.31
C ALA A 50 69.56 72.59 22.34
N THR A 51 70.49 71.79 22.85
CA THR A 51 71.49 71.08 22.04
C THR A 51 71.49 69.59 22.35
N ARG A 52 71.56 68.76 21.30
CA ARG A 52 71.86 67.32 21.36
C ARG A 52 72.91 66.98 20.28
N PRO A 53 73.53 65.79 20.27
CA PRO A 53 74.47 65.41 19.22
C PRO A 53 73.86 65.61 17.83
N GLY A 54 74.50 66.44 17.00
CA GLY A 54 74.10 66.71 15.62
C GLY A 54 72.97 67.73 15.42
N GLN A 55 72.39 68.33 16.46
CA GLN A 55 71.31 69.32 16.32
C GLN A 55 71.30 70.37 17.44
N SER A 56 71.16 71.64 17.08
CA SER A 56 70.96 72.75 18.01
C SER A 56 69.72 73.54 17.61
N VAL A 57 68.89 73.91 18.58
CA VAL A 57 67.63 74.64 18.39
C VAL A 57 67.65 75.87 19.28
N ASN A 58 67.56 77.06 18.68
CA ASN A 58 67.35 78.31 19.39
C ASN A 58 65.88 78.41 19.80
N LEU A 59 65.61 78.44 21.11
CA LEU A 59 64.26 78.46 21.68
C LEU A 59 63.68 79.87 21.81
N ASP A 60 64.51 80.91 21.66
CA ASP A 60 64.10 82.32 21.84
C ASP A 60 63.58 82.98 20.56
N ASN A 61 63.58 82.27 19.44
CA ASN A 61 62.98 82.78 18.20
C ASN A 61 62.32 81.63 17.41
N PRO A 62 61.08 81.23 17.77
CA PRO A 62 60.39 80.19 17.03
C PRO A 62 60.12 80.67 15.59
N THR A 63 60.67 79.96 14.59
CA THR A 63 60.28 80.11 13.20
C THR A 63 58.86 79.59 13.01
N GLY A 64 57.89 80.45 13.35
CA GLY A 64 56.46 80.16 13.30
C GLY A 64 56.00 79.10 14.31
N PRO A 65 54.72 79.12 14.73
CA PRO A 65 54.15 77.96 15.37
C PRO A 65 54.15 76.81 14.36
N VAL A 66 55.06 75.84 14.52
CA VAL A 66 54.79 74.51 14.00
C VAL A 66 53.65 73.99 14.86
N SER A 67 52.42 74.07 14.34
CA SER A 67 51.30 73.28 14.83
C SER A 67 51.67 71.81 14.63
N VAL A 68 52.40 71.23 15.58
CA VAL A 68 52.26 69.80 15.79
C VAL A 68 50.87 69.65 16.38
N ASP A 69 49.93 69.19 15.56
CA ASP A 69 48.64 68.74 16.06
C ASP A 69 48.90 67.56 17.01
N LEU A 70 49.15 67.91 18.27
CA LEU A 70 49.14 66.97 19.37
C LEU A 70 47.69 66.72 19.78
N GLY A 71 46.68 67.41 19.27
CA GLY A 71 45.25 67.21 19.55
C GLY A 71 44.69 65.95 18.88
N SER A 72 45.20 65.56 17.71
CA SER A 72 44.82 64.27 17.09
C SER A 72 45.32 63.05 17.87
N LEU A 73 46.23 63.21 18.83
CA LEU A 73 46.82 62.10 19.62
C LEU A 73 46.91 62.35 21.14
N ARG A 74 46.63 63.56 21.64
CA ARG A 74 46.46 63.90 23.06
C ARG A 74 44.99 64.25 23.29
N GLY A 75 44.18 63.24 23.12
CA GLY A 75 42.73 63.28 23.26
C GLY A 75 42.23 61.88 23.52
N PHE A 76 42.81 60.90 22.81
CA PHE A 76 42.55 59.48 23.00
C PHE A 76 42.83 59.00 24.42
N THR A 77 41.85 59.19 25.30
CA THR A 77 41.69 58.38 26.50
C THR A 77 41.46 56.93 26.06
N SER A 78 41.59 55.96 26.97
CA SER A 78 41.19 54.57 26.65
C SER A 78 39.77 54.52 26.06
N THR A 79 38.91 55.44 26.50
CA THR A 79 37.53 55.61 26.06
C THR A 79 37.41 55.98 24.57
N ASP A 80 38.15 56.97 24.06
CA ASP A 80 38.05 57.37 22.65
C ASP A 80 38.64 56.30 21.72
N ARG A 81 39.65 55.55 22.20
CA ARG A 81 40.19 54.40 21.45
C ARG A 81 39.19 53.26 21.41
N GLU A 82 38.46 53.03 22.51
CA GLU A 82 37.34 52.09 22.55
C GLU A 82 36.21 52.54 21.63
N GLU A 83 35.89 53.83 21.56
CA GLU A 83 34.86 54.41 20.69
C GLU A 83 35.18 54.20 19.21
N VAL A 84 36.38 54.56 18.75
CA VAL A 84 36.82 54.33 17.35
C VAL A 84 36.89 52.84 17.01
N VAL A 85 37.32 51.99 17.95
CA VAL A 85 37.33 50.53 17.75
C VAL A 85 35.91 49.98 17.69
N ASN A 86 34.98 50.51 18.47
CA ASN A 86 33.58 50.08 18.44
C ASN A 86 32.88 50.53 17.16
N GLU A 87 33.12 51.74 16.67
CA GLU A 87 32.63 52.21 15.37
C GLU A 87 33.16 51.36 14.21
N ALA A 88 34.46 51.03 14.23
CA ALA A 88 35.06 50.16 13.22
C ALA A 88 34.47 48.73 13.23
N LYS A 89 34.20 48.17 14.43
CA LYS A 89 33.52 46.87 14.56
C LYS A 89 32.10 46.91 13.99
N THR A 90 31.31 47.91 14.37
CA THR A 90 29.93 48.08 13.88
C THR A 90 29.92 48.21 12.36
N SER A 91 30.83 49.00 11.79
CA SER A 91 30.97 49.17 10.34
C SER A 91 31.33 47.85 9.64
N ALA A 92 32.24 47.07 10.21
CA ALA A 92 32.62 45.77 9.66
C ALA A 92 31.45 44.75 9.66
N TRP A 93 30.64 44.75 10.72
CA TRP A 93 29.43 43.91 10.79
C TRP A 93 28.37 44.35 9.79
N GLN A 94 28.21 45.66 9.57
CA GLN A 94 27.30 46.20 8.56
C GLN A 94 27.72 45.76 7.16
N GLU A 95 29.01 45.89 6.83
CA GLU A 95 29.54 45.47 5.52
C GLU A 95 29.38 43.96 5.29
N LEU A 96 29.59 43.14 6.32
CA LEU A 96 29.39 41.69 6.22
C LEU A 96 27.91 41.34 6.01
N TYR A 97 27.01 41.97 6.76
CA TYR A 97 25.58 41.77 6.60
C TYR A 97 25.14 42.16 5.18
N GLU A 98 25.57 43.32 4.68
CA GLU A 98 25.28 43.78 3.32
C GLU A 98 25.79 42.79 2.26
N LYS A 99 26.98 42.22 2.44
CA LYS A 99 27.50 41.19 1.51
C LYS A 99 26.72 39.88 1.53
N LEU A 100 26.14 39.51 2.67
CA LEU A 100 25.38 38.28 2.82
C LEU A 100 23.91 38.42 2.38
N THR A 101 23.30 39.59 2.61
CA THR A 101 21.85 39.81 2.42
C THR A 101 21.51 40.79 1.30
N GLY A 102 22.46 41.65 0.89
CA GLY A 102 22.22 42.77 -0.02
C GLY A 102 21.49 43.95 0.61
N GLN A 103 21.23 43.94 1.93
CA GLN A 103 20.53 45.02 2.63
C GLN A 103 21.51 46.02 3.25
N LEU A 104 21.24 47.30 3.01
CA LEU A 104 22.02 48.44 3.49
C LEU A 104 21.56 48.89 4.89
N ASN A 105 22.52 49.27 5.73
CA ASN A 105 22.31 49.93 7.04
C ASN A 105 21.39 49.17 8.02
N PRO A 106 21.74 47.93 8.44
CA PRO A 106 20.97 47.23 9.47
C PRO A 106 20.99 47.99 10.80
N VAL A 107 19.85 47.99 11.49
CA VAL A 107 19.74 48.45 12.88
C VAL A 107 20.39 47.38 13.76
N ASP A 108 21.46 47.75 14.46
CA ASP A 108 22.35 46.81 15.19
C ASP A 108 22.81 45.64 14.29
N ALA A 109 23.88 45.89 13.54
CA ALA A 109 24.39 44.96 12.55
C ALA A 109 24.79 43.60 13.12
N LEU A 110 25.27 43.56 14.37
CA LEU A 110 25.65 42.31 15.00
C LEU A 110 24.42 41.46 15.32
N LYS A 111 23.36 42.08 15.84
CA LYS A 111 22.09 41.39 16.07
C LYS A 111 21.48 40.93 14.75
N SER A 112 21.44 41.79 13.74
CA SER A 112 20.92 41.45 12.41
C SER A 112 21.67 40.27 11.76
N LEU A 113 23.00 40.20 11.95
CA LEU A 113 23.81 39.08 11.48
C LEU A 113 23.53 37.79 12.26
N SER A 114 23.36 37.90 13.58
CA SER A 114 22.96 36.77 14.44
C SER A 114 21.60 36.22 14.00
N ASP A 115 20.64 37.10 13.74
CA ASP A 115 19.29 36.74 13.31
C ASP A 115 19.31 36.09 11.92
N PHE A 116 20.11 36.63 10.99
CA PHE A 116 20.34 36.01 9.68
C PHE A 116 20.88 34.59 9.81
N PHE A 117 21.93 34.37 10.60
CA PHE A 117 22.47 33.03 10.77
C PHE A 117 21.51 32.08 11.49
N ARG A 118 20.72 32.58 12.46
CA ARG A 118 19.69 31.80 13.14
C ARG A 118 18.63 31.30 12.15
N ILE A 119 18.18 32.16 11.25
CA ILE A 119 17.08 31.88 10.32
C ILE A 119 17.57 31.08 9.11
N GLU A 120 18.62 31.55 8.43
CA GLU A 120 19.03 31.01 7.12
C GLU A 120 19.97 29.82 7.23
N LEU A 121 20.84 29.81 8.25
CA LEU A 121 21.85 28.76 8.45
C LEU A 121 21.43 27.75 9.52
N GLY A 122 20.65 28.21 10.51
CA GLY A 122 20.07 27.38 11.57
C GLY A 122 18.70 26.78 11.22
N GLY A 123 18.06 27.24 10.14
CA GLY A 123 16.72 26.81 9.74
C GLY A 123 16.64 25.47 8.99
N PRO A 124 15.41 24.96 8.76
CA PRO A 124 15.19 23.75 7.97
C PRO A 124 15.79 23.86 6.56
N ILE A 125 16.50 22.81 6.15
CA ILE A 125 17.04 22.69 4.79
C ILE A 125 15.96 22.15 3.87
N SER A 126 15.71 22.82 2.75
CA SER A 126 14.79 22.33 1.72
C SER A 126 15.23 20.99 1.14
N ALA A 127 14.31 20.08 0.87
CA ALA A 127 14.59 18.72 0.40
C ALA A 127 15.50 18.68 -0.85
N ASP A 128 15.33 19.61 -1.79
CA ASP A 128 16.14 19.70 -3.02
C ASP A 128 17.63 19.99 -2.78
N ARG A 129 17.98 20.50 -1.59
CA ARG A 129 19.38 20.75 -1.19
C ARG A 129 20.06 19.52 -0.60
N ILE A 130 19.34 18.41 -0.47
CA ILE A 130 19.83 17.16 0.13
C ILE A 130 19.88 16.06 -0.94
N PRO A 131 20.99 15.91 -1.69
CA PRO A 131 21.08 14.96 -2.78
C PRO A 131 21.14 13.50 -2.32
N LEU A 132 21.93 13.16 -1.29
CA LEU A 132 22.11 11.80 -0.77
C LEU A 132 22.47 11.84 0.73
N ILE A 133 21.65 11.22 1.58
CA ILE A 133 21.99 10.94 2.98
C ILE A 133 21.92 9.42 3.18
N PRO A 134 23.03 8.76 3.59
CA PRO A 134 22.98 7.36 3.94
C PRO A 134 22.01 7.11 5.10
N LEU A 135 21.29 5.99 5.08
CA LEU A 135 20.34 5.62 6.13
C LEU A 135 20.97 5.61 7.54
N THR A 136 22.27 5.31 7.65
CA THR A 136 23.03 5.34 8.91
C THR A 136 23.12 6.72 9.56
N HIS A 137 22.90 7.79 8.78
CA HIS A 137 22.93 9.17 9.26
C HIS A 137 21.54 9.67 9.68
N ILE A 138 20.48 8.87 9.45
CA ILE A 138 19.13 9.17 9.89
C ILE A 138 18.93 8.58 11.29
N ARG A 139 18.54 9.41 12.25
CA ARG A 139 18.27 9.01 13.65
C ARG A 139 16.85 9.40 14.04
N ASP A 140 16.33 8.75 15.08
CA ASP A 140 15.07 9.11 15.71
C ASP A 140 15.21 10.38 16.55
N ILE A 141 15.47 11.50 15.87
CA ILE A 141 15.52 12.84 16.46
C ILE A 141 14.54 13.68 15.67
N ASN A 142 13.44 14.07 16.33
CA ASN A 142 12.41 14.89 15.74
C ASN A 142 12.59 16.33 16.20
N ARG A 143 12.99 17.23 15.32
CA ARG A 143 13.18 18.66 15.62
C ARG A 143 11.88 19.42 15.34
N ASN A 144 11.65 20.52 16.06
CA ASN A 144 10.57 21.44 15.71
C ASN A 144 10.88 22.08 14.34
N LEU A 145 9.89 22.10 13.45
CA LEU A 145 9.98 22.65 12.10
C LEU A 145 9.55 24.12 12.02
N ILE A 146 8.96 24.64 13.11
CA ILE A 146 8.71 26.08 13.27
C ILE A 146 9.99 26.74 13.79
N LEU A 147 10.46 27.77 13.08
CA LEU A 147 11.71 28.46 13.37
C LEU A 147 11.72 29.20 14.72
N ASP A 148 10.60 29.84 15.07
CA ASP A 148 10.48 30.71 16.24
C ASP A 148 9.19 30.46 17.04
N GLY A 149 8.91 29.19 17.31
CA GLY A 149 7.65 28.82 17.94
C GLY A 149 7.50 29.23 19.40
N GLY A 150 8.61 29.43 20.11
CA GLY A 150 8.62 29.92 21.50
C GLY A 150 8.51 31.44 21.63
N PHE A 151 8.61 32.20 20.53
CA PHE A 151 8.56 33.66 20.55
C PHE A 151 9.49 34.28 21.63
N ASP A 152 10.67 33.69 21.83
CA ASP A 152 11.65 34.13 22.84
C ASP A 152 12.15 35.55 22.55
N THR A 153 12.18 35.90 21.26
CA THR A 153 12.45 37.25 20.78
C THR A 153 11.27 37.77 19.98
N GLY A 154 11.06 39.09 20.00
CA GLY A 154 9.97 39.72 19.25
C GLY A 154 10.19 39.81 17.74
N ASP A 155 11.29 39.26 17.23
CA ASP A 155 11.77 39.50 15.86
C ASP A 155 10.80 38.97 14.80
N THR A 156 10.14 37.84 15.05
CA THR A 156 9.15 37.26 14.11
C THR A 156 7.78 37.94 14.16
N LEU A 157 7.57 38.81 15.14
CA LEU A 157 6.35 39.61 15.28
C LEU A 157 6.56 41.05 14.77
N LEU A 158 7.79 41.45 14.45
CA LEU A 158 8.10 42.78 13.90
C LEU A 158 7.40 42.98 12.55
N GLY A 159 6.57 44.02 12.46
CA GLY A 159 5.83 44.36 11.24
C GLY A 159 4.44 43.74 11.13
N LEU A 160 4.02 42.90 12.10
CA LEU A 160 2.63 42.48 12.24
C LEU A 160 1.86 43.52 13.08
N PRO A 161 0.94 44.31 12.50
CA PRO A 161 0.30 45.43 13.21
C PRO A 161 -0.59 44.96 14.37
N ASP A 162 -1.08 43.73 14.31
CA ASP A 162 -2.07 43.18 15.23
C ASP A 162 -1.44 42.36 16.37
N TRP A 163 -0.12 42.17 16.35
CA TRP A 163 0.61 41.31 17.27
C TRP A 163 1.77 42.06 17.91
N ALA A 164 1.91 41.90 19.22
CA ALA A 164 3.04 42.40 19.98
C ALA A 164 3.79 41.24 20.65
N HIS A 165 5.06 41.49 21.00
CA HIS A 165 5.86 40.60 21.83
C HIS A 165 5.73 41.03 23.29
N ASP A 166 5.50 40.07 24.18
CA ASP A 166 5.58 40.29 25.63
C ASP A 166 6.82 39.55 26.16
N ASP A 167 7.84 40.33 26.55
CA ASP A 167 9.13 39.83 27.02
C ASP A 167 9.13 39.44 28.50
N THR A 168 8.01 39.65 29.21
CA THR A 168 7.89 39.38 30.66
C THR A 168 7.08 38.12 30.98
N ASP A 169 6.27 37.64 30.04
CA ASP A 169 5.37 36.51 30.18
C ASP A 169 5.72 35.42 29.18
N GLY A 170 5.40 34.17 29.50
CA GLY A 170 5.68 33.00 28.68
C GLY A 170 5.51 31.72 29.50
N ARG A 171 5.39 30.58 28.82
CA ARG A 171 5.15 29.27 29.42
C ARG A 171 6.45 28.60 29.85
N SER A 172 7.37 28.42 28.91
CA SER A 172 8.64 27.71 29.14
C SER A 172 9.75 28.67 29.54
N GLN A 173 9.76 29.86 28.96
CA GLN A 173 10.69 30.96 29.24
C GLN A 173 10.01 32.31 28.93
N PRO A 174 10.52 33.46 29.41
CA PRO A 174 9.94 34.76 29.10
C PRO A 174 10.02 35.08 27.60
N GLY A 175 8.93 35.58 27.04
CA GLY A 175 8.74 35.78 25.59
C GLY A 175 7.48 35.06 25.12
N CYS A 176 6.48 35.80 24.63
CA CYS A 176 5.31 35.23 23.97
C CYS A 176 4.66 36.20 22.98
N ALA A 177 3.89 35.66 22.04
CA ALA A 177 3.08 36.46 21.12
C ALA A 177 1.77 36.87 21.79
N VAL A 178 1.41 38.16 21.73
CA VAL A 178 0.19 38.69 22.36
C VAL A 178 -0.63 39.55 21.39
N THR A 179 -1.96 39.37 21.42
CA THR A 179 -2.91 40.23 20.71
C THR A 179 -4.11 40.60 21.59
N THR A 180 -4.79 41.68 21.23
CA THR A 180 -6.03 42.12 21.88
C THR A 180 -7.22 41.60 21.07
N ALA A 181 -8.12 40.88 21.72
CA ALA A 181 -9.38 40.46 21.13
C ALA A 181 -10.31 41.67 21.00
N ASP A 182 -10.49 42.19 19.79
CA ASP A 182 -11.24 43.42 19.48
C ASP A 182 -12.47 43.17 18.60
N GLY A 183 -12.84 41.90 18.38
CA GLY A 183 -13.92 41.50 17.48
C GLY A 183 -13.49 41.38 16.01
N THR A 184 -12.20 41.50 15.70
CA THR A 184 -11.63 41.17 14.39
C THR A 184 -10.79 39.89 14.45
N SER A 185 -10.41 39.33 13.30
CA SER A 185 -9.62 38.09 13.27
C SER A 185 -8.14 38.43 13.14
N HIS A 186 -7.33 37.88 14.04
CA HIS A 186 -5.90 38.09 14.13
C HIS A 186 -5.18 36.76 13.88
N VAL A 187 -4.24 36.74 12.94
CA VAL A 187 -3.54 35.52 12.52
C VAL A 187 -2.03 35.72 12.55
N ILE A 188 -1.30 34.76 13.11
CA ILE A 188 0.16 34.61 12.91
C ILE A 188 0.38 33.42 11.99
N TYR A 189 1.24 33.62 10.99
CA TYR A 189 1.72 32.58 10.10
C TYR A 189 3.11 32.13 10.52
N SER A 190 3.34 30.83 10.55
CA SER A 190 4.68 30.26 10.67
C SER A 190 5.45 30.35 9.35
N ASN A 191 6.73 29.96 9.38
CA ASN A 191 7.47 29.69 8.16
C ASN A 191 6.83 28.53 7.37
N ASP A 192 7.08 28.49 6.06
CA ASP A 192 6.62 27.38 5.25
C ASP A 192 7.39 26.10 5.60
N ILE A 193 6.65 25.02 5.81
CA ILE A 193 7.16 23.70 6.13
C ILE A 193 7.02 22.83 4.88
N GLN A 194 8.14 22.35 4.35
CA GLN A 194 8.11 21.43 3.21
C GLN A 194 7.55 20.07 3.62
N VAL A 195 6.59 19.58 2.86
CA VAL A 195 5.89 18.31 3.10
C VAL A 195 5.75 17.52 1.80
N ALA A 196 5.48 16.23 1.92
CA ALA A 196 5.15 15.36 0.82
C ALA A 196 3.91 14.52 1.15
N LYS A 197 3.39 13.81 0.15
CA LYS A 197 2.35 12.80 0.33
C LYS A 197 2.71 11.84 1.46
N ASP A 198 1.70 11.45 2.24
CA ASP A 198 1.78 10.54 3.39
C ASP A 198 2.49 11.10 4.64
N ASP A 199 3.06 12.30 4.58
CA ASP A 199 3.57 12.98 5.78
C ASP A 199 2.42 13.27 6.75
N LYS A 200 2.71 13.15 8.05
CA LYS A 200 1.85 13.65 9.12
C LYS A 200 2.60 14.67 9.95
N LEU A 201 1.90 15.69 10.42
CA LEU A 201 2.44 16.72 11.30
C LEU A 201 1.71 16.63 12.64
N ASN A 202 2.46 16.41 13.72
CA ASN A 202 1.97 16.67 15.06
C ASN A 202 2.22 18.14 15.39
N LEU A 203 1.14 18.83 15.73
CA LEU A 203 1.12 20.26 15.94
C LEU A 203 0.67 20.53 17.37
N SER A 204 1.26 21.53 18.02
CA SER A 204 0.81 22.00 19.32
C SER A 204 1.17 23.45 19.54
N VAL A 205 0.39 24.15 20.37
CA VAL A 205 0.73 25.49 20.85
C VAL A 205 0.13 25.69 22.23
N ALA A 206 0.88 26.32 23.12
CA ALA A 206 0.36 26.74 24.41
C ALA A 206 -0.40 28.07 24.27
N VAL A 207 -1.49 28.19 25.01
CA VAL A 207 -2.38 29.35 24.92
C VAL A 207 -2.70 29.85 26.31
N LYS A 208 -2.67 31.18 26.46
CA LYS A 208 -3.12 31.90 27.63
C LYS A 208 -4.09 33.00 27.22
N TRP A 209 -5.11 33.26 28.03
CA TRP A 209 -6.02 34.38 27.81
C TRP A 209 -6.36 35.08 29.12
N VAL A 210 -6.59 36.38 29.05
CA VAL A 210 -6.86 37.23 30.22
C VAL A 210 -8.05 38.14 29.93
N GLY A 211 -9.07 38.10 30.80
CA GLY A 211 -10.29 38.89 30.64
C GLY A 211 -11.04 38.64 29.33
N LEU A 212 -10.91 37.45 28.74
CA LEU A 212 -11.47 37.16 27.43
C LEU A 212 -12.99 37.12 27.45
N THR A 213 -13.60 37.82 26.51
CA THR A 213 -15.02 37.72 26.20
C THR A 213 -15.15 37.17 24.78
N ALA A 214 -15.66 35.95 24.67
CA ALA A 214 -15.95 35.32 23.37
C ALA A 214 -17.39 34.81 23.31
N LEU A 215 -17.94 34.75 22.10
CA LEU A 215 -19.28 34.21 21.87
C LEU A 215 -19.38 32.77 22.37
N ALA A 216 -20.44 32.46 23.14
CA ALA A 216 -20.67 31.12 23.64
C ALA A 216 -20.80 30.10 22.49
N GLY A 217 -20.12 28.96 22.60
CA GLY A 217 -20.08 27.94 21.55
C GLY A 217 -19.13 28.25 20.40
N SER A 218 -18.32 29.32 20.46
CA SER A 218 -17.34 29.64 19.43
C SER A 218 -15.96 29.04 19.70
N ASP A 219 -15.29 28.63 18.63
CA ASP A 219 -13.87 28.28 18.60
C ASP A 219 -13.04 29.56 18.39
N ALA A 220 -12.97 30.41 19.41
CA ALA A 220 -12.40 31.74 19.25
C ALA A 220 -10.86 31.74 19.15
N ILE A 221 -10.20 30.71 19.67
CA ILE A 221 -8.75 30.53 19.60
C ILE A 221 -8.49 29.21 18.87
N ARG A 222 -7.72 29.24 17.77
CA ARG A 222 -7.53 28.10 16.87
C ARG A 222 -6.06 27.89 16.50
N LEU A 223 -5.74 26.62 16.30
CA LEU A 223 -4.56 26.13 15.59
C LEU A 223 -5.04 25.58 14.25
N ASN A 224 -4.73 26.31 13.18
CA ASN A 224 -5.10 25.95 11.81
C ASN A 224 -3.86 25.61 10.99
N VAL A 225 -4.09 24.97 9.85
CA VAL A 225 -3.07 24.59 8.88
C VAL A 225 -3.56 24.88 7.48
N ALA A 226 -2.80 25.66 6.73
CA ALA A 226 -2.99 25.83 5.30
C ALA A 226 -1.97 24.98 4.54
N ALA A 227 -2.44 24.22 3.55
CA ALA A 227 -1.57 23.43 2.67
C ALA A 227 -1.57 24.03 1.26
N TYR A 228 -0.42 24.02 0.59
CA TYR A 228 -0.24 24.60 -0.74
C TYR A 228 0.36 23.58 -1.70
N ASP A 229 -0.10 23.62 -2.95
CA ASP A 229 0.46 22.83 -4.04
C ASP A 229 1.75 23.46 -4.61
N ALA A 230 2.37 22.78 -5.58
CA ALA A 230 3.62 23.23 -6.21
C ALA A 230 3.48 24.56 -6.98
N SER A 231 2.26 25.01 -7.26
CA SER A 231 1.98 26.30 -7.89
C SER A 231 1.72 27.40 -6.87
N GLY A 232 1.81 27.11 -5.57
CA GLY A 232 1.51 28.03 -4.48
C GLY A 232 0.00 28.24 -4.26
N VAL A 233 -0.85 27.37 -4.80
CA VAL A 233 -2.31 27.46 -4.61
C VAL A 233 -2.71 26.69 -3.36
N MET A 234 -3.51 27.33 -2.50
CA MET A 234 -4.03 26.70 -1.29
C MET A 234 -4.97 25.54 -1.64
N ILE A 235 -4.69 24.38 -1.06
CA ILE A 235 -5.46 23.15 -1.20
C ILE A 235 -6.64 23.20 -0.21
N GLY A 236 -7.84 22.89 -0.70
CA GLY A 236 -9.07 22.86 0.11
C GLY A 236 -9.79 24.22 0.24
N GLY A 237 -9.23 25.31 -0.29
CA GLY A 237 -9.89 26.62 -0.37
C GLY A 237 -10.00 27.38 0.97
N ALA A 238 -9.66 26.76 2.10
CA ALA A 238 -9.53 27.40 3.41
C ALA A 238 -8.57 26.60 4.31
N PRO A 239 -7.98 27.24 5.34
CA PRO A 239 -7.18 26.54 6.35
C PRO A 239 -7.99 25.47 7.09
N THR A 240 -7.35 24.34 7.35
CA THR A 240 -7.94 23.23 8.12
C THR A 240 -7.71 23.47 9.61
N MET A 241 -8.78 23.47 10.41
CA MET A 241 -8.67 23.58 11.86
C MET A 241 -8.20 22.25 12.47
N VAL A 242 -7.05 22.26 13.14
CA VAL A 242 -6.46 21.09 13.78
C VAL A 242 -6.90 20.98 15.24
N ALA A 243 -6.92 22.11 15.94
CA ALA A 243 -7.40 22.18 17.33
C ALA A 243 -7.92 23.58 17.65
N SER A 244 -8.77 23.68 18.67
CA SER A 244 -9.31 24.95 19.17
C SER A 244 -9.46 24.92 20.69
N VAL A 245 -9.57 26.10 21.28
CA VAL A 245 -10.12 26.24 22.64
C VAL A 245 -11.62 26.41 22.52
N ALA A 246 -12.38 25.47 23.10
CA ALA A 246 -13.84 25.51 23.08
C ALA A 246 -14.37 26.56 24.06
N SER A 247 -15.10 27.57 23.56
CA SER A 247 -15.77 28.61 24.36
C SER A 247 -14.89 29.29 25.42
N PRO A 248 -13.74 29.87 25.06
CA PRO A 248 -12.84 30.49 26.03
C PRO A 248 -13.48 31.73 26.64
N SER A 249 -13.36 31.90 27.97
CA SER A 249 -13.86 33.07 28.68
C SER A 249 -13.05 33.36 29.94
N GLY A 250 -13.11 34.60 30.42
CA GLY A 250 -12.43 35.03 31.64
C GLY A 250 -10.91 34.91 31.51
N ASN A 251 -10.28 34.23 32.47
CA ASN A 251 -8.83 34.01 32.46
C ASN A 251 -8.54 32.52 32.28
N SER A 252 -7.49 32.17 31.53
CA SER A 252 -7.01 30.80 31.44
C SER A 252 -6.43 30.31 32.78
N GLY A 253 -6.60 29.01 33.05
CA GLY A 253 -6.09 28.36 34.26
C GLY A 253 -4.63 27.90 34.15
N GLY A 254 -4.13 27.22 35.19
CA GLY A 254 -2.77 26.69 35.27
C GLY A 254 -1.73 27.67 35.83
N THR A 255 -0.48 27.21 35.97
CA THR A 255 0.63 28.04 36.47
C THR A 255 0.81 29.26 35.58
N ASN A 256 0.70 30.46 36.16
CA ASN A 256 0.73 31.74 35.46
C ASN A 256 -0.27 31.87 34.29
N GLY A 257 -1.34 31.07 34.26
CA GLY A 257 -2.35 31.09 33.18
C GLY A 257 -2.00 30.26 31.93
N TRP A 258 -0.90 29.48 31.95
CA TRP A 258 -0.43 28.66 30.81
C TRP A 258 -0.84 27.17 30.90
N GLY A 259 -2.01 26.89 31.47
CA GLY A 259 -2.51 25.52 31.66
C GLY A 259 -3.13 24.86 30.42
N THR A 260 -3.26 25.58 29.31
CA THR A 260 -3.92 25.09 28.10
C THR A 260 -2.92 24.96 26.96
N THR A 261 -2.87 23.77 26.36
CA THR A 261 -2.16 23.51 25.11
C THR A 261 -3.16 22.89 24.15
N ILE A 262 -3.32 23.48 22.98
CA ILE A 262 -4.13 22.91 21.90
C ILE A 262 -3.19 22.14 20.97
N SER A 263 -3.56 20.93 20.59
CA SER A 263 -2.71 20.06 19.78
C SER A 263 -3.53 19.09 18.93
N GLY A 264 -2.93 18.59 17.86
CA GLY A 264 -3.54 17.60 16.99
C GLY A 264 -2.58 17.09 15.93
N THR A 265 -3.03 16.09 15.18
CA THR A 265 -2.29 15.54 14.04
C THR A 265 -2.95 15.96 12.74
N TYR A 266 -2.17 16.53 11.84
CA TYR A 266 -2.57 16.88 10.48
C TYR A 266 -1.98 15.87 9.49
N THR A 267 -2.80 15.30 8.61
CA THR A 267 -2.33 14.45 7.51
C THR A 267 -2.23 15.28 6.24
N VAL A 268 -1.06 15.28 5.61
CA VAL A 268 -0.77 16.12 4.46
C VAL A 268 -1.53 15.60 3.23
N PRO A 269 -2.25 16.48 2.49
CA PRO A 269 -2.91 16.10 1.24
C PRO A 269 -1.91 15.67 0.14
N ASP A 270 -2.31 14.73 -0.72
CA ASP A 270 -1.43 14.11 -1.75
C ASP A 270 -0.66 15.11 -2.64
N THR A 271 -1.23 16.28 -2.93
CA THR A 271 -0.62 17.28 -3.82
C THR A 271 0.09 18.41 -3.09
N ALA A 272 0.09 18.41 -1.75
CA ALA A 272 0.71 19.45 -0.96
C ALA A 272 2.23 19.31 -0.97
N VAL A 273 2.92 20.42 -1.19
CA VAL A 273 4.39 20.52 -1.11
C VAL A 273 4.82 21.44 0.03
N LEU A 274 3.96 22.36 0.44
CA LEU A 274 4.19 23.30 1.54
C LEU A 274 2.99 23.30 2.47
N VAL A 275 3.27 23.46 3.75
CA VAL A 275 2.27 23.65 4.80
C VAL A 275 2.69 24.84 5.66
N THR A 276 1.74 25.69 5.97
CA THR A 276 1.91 26.83 6.89
C THR A 276 0.98 26.61 8.08
N VAL A 277 1.53 26.64 9.29
CA VAL A 277 0.77 26.63 10.54
C VAL A 277 0.28 28.05 10.84
N GLU A 278 -0.99 28.16 11.22
CA GLU A 278 -1.68 29.40 11.52
C GLU A 278 -2.19 29.40 12.96
N LEU A 279 -1.81 30.41 13.72
CA LEU A 279 -2.36 30.67 15.05
C LEU A 279 -3.39 31.78 14.92
N THR A 280 -4.65 31.50 15.26
CA THR A 280 -5.76 32.42 14.97
C THR A 280 -6.56 32.76 16.22
N VAL A 281 -6.79 34.05 16.41
CA VAL A 281 -7.85 34.59 17.29
C VAL A 281 -8.95 35.09 16.38
N MET A 282 -10.14 34.51 16.47
CA MET A 282 -11.27 34.85 15.60
C MET A 282 -12.02 36.09 16.09
N ALA A 283 -12.72 36.74 15.17
CA ALA A 283 -13.66 37.83 15.43
C ALA A 283 -14.76 37.54 16.47
N SER A 284 -14.98 36.27 16.84
CA SER A 284 -15.89 35.89 17.91
C SER A 284 -15.37 36.23 19.32
N ALA A 285 -14.08 36.55 19.47
CA ALA A 285 -13.50 37.13 20.67
C ALA A 285 -13.55 38.67 20.59
N THR A 286 -14.33 39.31 21.45
CA THR A 286 -14.68 40.73 21.35
C THR A 286 -14.03 41.62 22.41
N ALA A 287 -13.41 41.03 23.44
CA ALA A 287 -12.64 41.75 24.45
C ALA A 287 -11.62 40.82 25.12
N GLY A 288 -10.58 41.40 25.71
CA GLY A 288 -9.54 40.69 26.46
C GLY A 288 -8.27 40.47 25.66
N THR A 289 -7.35 39.67 26.19
CA THR A 289 -6.03 39.43 25.60
C THR A 289 -5.82 37.94 25.39
N VAL A 290 -5.24 37.55 24.25
CA VAL A 290 -4.84 36.18 23.95
C VAL A 290 -3.34 36.14 23.70
N LYS A 291 -2.68 35.11 24.23
CA LYS A 291 -1.25 34.87 24.12
C LYS A 291 -0.97 33.46 23.61
N PHE A 292 0.03 33.34 22.76
CA PHE A 292 0.54 32.07 22.24
C PHE A 292 2.02 31.92 22.56
N ASP A 293 2.41 30.68 22.88
CA ASP A 293 3.80 30.30 23.17
C ASP A 293 4.00 28.80 22.87
N ASP A 294 5.26 28.36 22.77
CA ASP A 294 5.67 26.97 22.50
C ASP A 294 4.95 26.33 21.30
N ALA A 295 4.85 27.05 20.18
CA ALA A 295 4.31 26.52 18.94
C ALA A 295 5.26 25.47 18.35
N GLU A 296 4.74 24.27 18.11
CA GLU A 296 5.51 23.16 17.55
C GLU A 296 4.83 22.56 16.33
N ALA A 297 5.65 22.21 15.34
CA ALA A 297 5.30 21.33 14.24
C ALA A 297 6.38 20.27 14.07
N ARG A 298 5.99 19.01 14.20
CA ARG A 298 6.91 17.86 14.12
C ARG A 298 6.37 16.87 13.10
N LYS A 299 7.20 16.44 12.15
CA LYS A 299 6.82 15.36 11.24
C LYS A 299 6.75 14.04 12.00
N THR A 300 5.69 13.29 11.77
CA THR A 300 5.49 11.96 12.32
C THR A 300 5.16 11.00 11.18
N GLY A 301 5.73 9.81 11.23
CA GLY A 301 5.57 8.83 10.16
C GLY A 301 6.31 7.55 10.50
N SER A 302 5.69 6.41 10.14
CA SER A 302 6.38 5.12 10.15
C SER A 302 7.41 5.09 9.00
N PHE A 303 8.39 4.20 9.10
CA PHE A 303 9.37 3.94 8.03
C PHE A 303 8.69 3.89 6.66
N LEU A 304 9.28 4.56 5.65
CA LEU A 304 8.78 4.54 4.27
C LEU A 304 8.52 3.09 3.83
N GLN A 305 7.25 2.77 3.52
CA GLN A 305 6.84 1.40 3.14
C GLN A 305 7.65 0.85 1.97
N MET A 306 8.20 1.70 1.10
CA MET A 306 9.02 1.25 -0.04
C MET A 306 10.26 0.44 0.39
N TYR A 307 10.82 0.69 1.57
CA TYR A 307 11.99 -0.05 2.06
C TYR A 307 11.64 -1.41 2.66
N VAL A 308 10.34 -1.66 2.92
CA VAL A 308 9.82 -2.90 3.49
C VAL A 308 8.72 -3.52 2.61
N LYS A 309 8.48 -2.98 1.41
CA LYS A 309 7.32 -3.34 0.58
C LYS A 309 7.27 -4.81 0.21
N ASP A 310 8.44 -5.41 0.01
CA ASP A 310 8.57 -6.80 -0.43
C ASP A 310 8.68 -7.75 0.77
N LEU A 311 9.04 -7.23 1.95
CA LEU A 311 9.23 -8.06 3.14
C LEU A 311 7.98 -8.87 3.53
N PRO A 312 6.74 -8.32 3.52
CA PRO A 312 5.55 -9.12 3.78
C PRO A 312 5.34 -10.25 2.76
N ALA A 313 5.56 -9.98 1.47
CA ALA A 313 5.41 -10.98 0.41
C ALA A 313 6.51 -12.05 0.49
N ASP A 314 7.74 -11.66 0.80
CA ASP A 314 8.88 -12.56 0.99
C ASP A 314 8.69 -13.45 2.22
N LEU A 315 8.22 -12.89 3.33
CA LEU A 315 7.89 -13.65 4.55
C LEU A 315 6.72 -14.61 4.32
N GLN A 316 5.68 -14.18 3.59
CA GLN A 316 4.57 -15.06 3.23
C GLN A 316 5.00 -16.19 2.30
N SER A 317 5.90 -15.89 1.35
CA SER A 317 6.49 -16.90 0.45
C SER A 317 7.35 -17.90 1.22
N LEU A 318 8.14 -17.44 2.19
CA LEU A 318 8.91 -18.30 3.08
C LEU A 318 7.99 -19.21 3.89
N PHE A 319 6.93 -18.68 4.52
CA PHE A 319 5.97 -19.50 5.27
C PHE A 319 5.25 -20.51 4.37
N GLY A 320 4.86 -20.12 3.16
CA GLY A 320 4.28 -21.04 2.18
C GLY A 320 5.24 -22.15 1.76
N TRP A 321 6.52 -21.83 1.57
CA TRP A 321 7.54 -22.84 1.26
C TRP A 321 7.75 -23.83 2.42
N ILE A 322 7.84 -23.34 3.67
CA ILE A 322 7.98 -24.21 4.85
C ILE A 322 6.76 -25.12 4.97
N GLU A 323 5.54 -24.57 4.87
CA GLU A 323 4.32 -25.34 5.00
C GLU A 323 4.18 -26.41 3.90
N ALA A 324 4.51 -26.08 2.65
CA ALA A 324 4.52 -27.05 1.56
C ALA A 324 5.52 -28.19 1.80
N THR A 325 6.71 -27.86 2.32
CA THR A 325 7.76 -28.83 2.62
C THR A 325 7.33 -29.77 3.75
N VAL A 326 6.76 -29.23 4.83
CA VAL A 326 6.26 -30.02 5.96
C VAL A 326 5.07 -30.90 5.53
N ASN A 327 4.12 -30.37 4.76
CA ASN A 327 2.99 -31.16 4.24
C ASN A 327 3.47 -32.34 3.36
N ALA A 328 4.49 -32.12 2.53
CA ALA A 328 5.08 -33.18 1.71
C ALA A 328 5.76 -34.26 2.57
N GLY A 329 6.48 -33.85 3.62
CA GLY A 329 7.08 -34.74 4.60
C GLY A 329 6.04 -35.59 5.35
N LEU A 330 4.98 -34.96 5.87
CA LEU A 330 3.86 -35.65 6.52
C LEU A 330 3.18 -36.65 5.59
N GLY A 331 2.93 -36.24 4.33
CA GLY A 331 2.35 -37.12 3.32
C GLY A 331 3.23 -38.34 3.01
N ALA A 332 4.55 -38.18 3.00
CA ALA A 332 5.49 -39.30 2.83
C ALA A 332 5.48 -40.26 4.02
N LEU A 333 5.20 -39.77 5.23
CA LEU A 333 5.03 -40.57 6.46
C LEU A 333 3.61 -41.16 6.60
N GLY A 334 2.69 -40.83 5.69
CA GLY A 334 1.29 -41.28 5.75
C GLY A 334 0.46 -40.56 6.83
N ILE A 335 0.95 -39.46 7.37
CA ILE A 335 0.28 -38.66 8.41
C ILE A 335 -0.49 -37.53 7.74
N PRO A 336 -1.79 -37.35 8.04
CA PRO A 336 -2.56 -36.26 7.46
C PRO A 336 -2.08 -34.90 7.99
N ALA A 337 -1.79 -33.95 7.09
CA ALA A 337 -1.36 -32.61 7.48
C ALA A 337 -2.54 -31.75 7.96
N LEU A 338 -2.78 -31.74 9.27
CA LEU A 338 -3.89 -31.04 9.92
C LEU A 338 -3.37 -29.90 10.82
N GLY A 339 -4.23 -28.91 11.08
CA GLY A 339 -3.90 -27.83 12.02
C GLY A 339 -3.00 -26.73 11.44
N SER A 340 -2.41 -25.95 12.35
CA SER A 340 -1.50 -24.86 12.03
C SER A 340 -0.13 -25.39 11.59
N LEU A 341 0.73 -24.53 11.03
CA LEU A 341 2.10 -24.91 10.69
C LEU A 341 2.88 -25.48 11.90
N ALA A 342 2.64 -24.96 13.10
CA ALA A 342 3.27 -25.47 14.32
C ALA A 342 2.83 -26.90 14.64
N ASP A 343 1.53 -27.19 14.51
CA ASP A 343 0.97 -28.53 14.73
C ASP A 343 1.57 -29.52 13.72
N LYS A 344 1.57 -29.16 12.44
CA LYS A 344 2.16 -29.96 11.36
C LYS A 344 3.64 -30.24 11.56
N LEU A 345 4.40 -29.28 12.09
CA LEU A 345 5.82 -29.46 12.36
C LEU A 345 6.04 -30.48 13.49
N LEU A 346 5.21 -30.42 14.53
CA LEU A 346 5.24 -31.39 15.63
C LEU A 346 4.81 -32.78 15.14
N ASP A 347 3.74 -32.88 14.37
CA ASP A 347 3.30 -34.15 13.76
C ASP A 347 4.40 -34.77 12.87
N PHE A 348 5.16 -33.93 12.16
CA PHE A 348 6.26 -34.39 11.30
C PHE A 348 7.45 -34.90 12.12
N GLN A 349 7.73 -34.25 13.25
CA GLN A 349 8.75 -34.70 14.20
C GLN A 349 8.37 -36.04 14.83
N ASP A 350 7.13 -36.16 15.31
CA ASP A 350 6.62 -37.40 15.91
C ASP A 350 6.63 -38.54 14.89
N GLY A 351 6.16 -38.30 13.66
CA GLY A 351 6.17 -39.31 12.60
C GLY A 351 7.55 -39.80 12.19
N LEU A 352 8.57 -38.93 12.25
CA LEU A 352 9.95 -39.34 12.00
C LEU A 352 10.49 -40.22 13.14
N SER A 353 10.09 -39.95 14.38
CA SER A 353 10.41 -40.79 15.54
C SER A 353 9.77 -42.17 15.39
N ASP A 354 8.48 -42.23 15.05
CA ASP A 354 7.76 -43.49 14.85
C ASP A 354 8.40 -44.35 13.73
N LEU A 355 8.85 -43.71 12.64
CA LEU A 355 9.54 -44.40 11.56
C LEU A 355 10.88 -44.99 12.02
N GLN A 356 11.61 -44.27 12.88
CA GLN A 356 12.86 -44.75 13.47
C GLN A 356 12.60 -45.97 14.37
N ASP A 357 11.61 -45.88 15.25
CA ASP A 357 11.26 -46.96 16.18
C ASP A 357 10.78 -48.21 15.41
N ALA A 358 9.93 -48.04 14.40
CA ALA A 358 9.46 -49.14 13.56
C ALA A 358 10.60 -49.85 12.79
N ALA A 359 11.61 -49.11 12.35
CA ALA A 359 12.79 -49.67 11.70
C ALA A 359 13.65 -50.49 12.68
N GLU A 360 13.82 -50.00 13.91
CA GLU A 360 14.55 -50.70 14.97
C GLU A 360 13.85 -52.01 15.37
N ASP A 361 12.54 -51.96 15.56
CA ASP A 361 11.71 -53.14 15.87
C ASP A 361 11.73 -54.18 14.74
N ALA A 362 11.65 -53.74 13.48
CA ALA A 362 11.72 -54.65 12.34
C ALA A 362 13.06 -55.39 12.28
N PHE A 363 14.16 -54.69 12.58
CA PHE A 363 15.50 -55.29 12.63
C PHE A 363 15.65 -56.27 13.79
N ALA A 364 15.15 -55.90 14.98
CA ALA A 364 15.15 -56.78 16.15
C ALA A 364 14.32 -58.06 15.90
N ASN A 365 13.13 -57.93 15.30
CA ASN A 365 12.26 -59.05 14.97
C ASN A 365 12.91 -59.99 13.94
N ALA A 366 13.59 -59.46 12.92
CA ALA A 366 14.32 -60.27 11.95
C ALA A 366 15.47 -61.05 12.60
N GLN A 367 16.25 -60.42 13.49
CA GLN A 367 17.29 -61.11 14.25
C GLN A 367 16.72 -62.21 15.15
N ASN A 368 15.66 -61.91 15.90
CA ASN A 368 14.99 -62.87 16.78
C ASN A 368 14.43 -64.07 15.99
N ALA A 369 13.84 -63.84 14.82
CA ALA A 369 13.36 -64.92 13.96
C ALA A 369 14.50 -65.81 13.44
N LEU A 370 15.63 -65.21 13.07
CA LEU A 370 16.80 -65.94 12.61
C LEU A 370 17.44 -66.77 13.74
N GLY A 371 17.49 -66.22 14.96
CA GLY A 371 17.92 -66.94 16.17
C GLY A 371 16.96 -68.08 16.55
N ALA A 372 15.65 -67.84 16.52
CA ALA A 372 14.67 -68.89 16.79
C ALA A 372 14.74 -70.05 15.78
N LEU A 373 15.04 -69.75 14.51
CA LEU A 373 15.26 -70.77 13.49
C LEU A 373 16.57 -71.54 13.73
N SER A 374 17.65 -70.86 14.11
CA SER A 374 18.92 -71.52 14.43
C SER A 374 18.77 -72.46 15.63
N ASP A 375 18.04 -72.05 16.68
CA ASP A 375 17.76 -72.88 17.84
C ASP A 375 16.92 -74.12 17.48
N LYS A 376 15.86 -73.95 16.67
CA LYS A 376 15.02 -75.08 16.23
C LYS A 376 15.77 -76.11 15.38
N LEU A 377 16.77 -75.67 14.63
CA LEU A 377 17.58 -76.52 13.76
C LEU A 377 18.86 -77.02 14.45
N GLY A 378 19.13 -76.61 15.69
CA GLY A 378 20.36 -76.95 16.42
C GLY A 378 21.63 -76.36 15.79
N ILE A 379 21.50 -75.23 15.10
CA ILE A 379 22.57 -74.54 14.38
C ILE A 379 23.18 -73.49 15.33
N GLY A 380 24.42 -73.68 15.77
CA GLY A 380 25.11 -72.68 16.61
C GLY A 380 25.66 -71.49 15.82
N ASP A 381 26.05 -71.71 14.58
CA ASP A 381 26.49 -70.67 13.64
C ASP A 381 26.15 -71.13 12.21
N TRP A 382 25.44 -70.28 11.46
CA TRP A 382 24.95 -70.60 10.12
C TRP A 382 26.08 -70.87 9.12
N ASN A 383 27.19 -70.13 9.18
CA ASN A 383 28.31 -70.32 8.25
C ASN A 383 29.08 -71.61 8.55
N ASN A 384 29.26 -71.93 9.82
CA ASN A 384 29.90 -73.18 10.26
C ASN A 384 29.02 -74.38 9.96
N TRP A 385 27.70 -74.27 10.13
CA TRP A 385 26.78 -75.34 9.79
C TRP A 385 26.73 -75.59 8.28
N LEU A 386 26.56 -74.55 7.45
CA LEU A 386 26.56 -74.71 5.99
C LEU A 386 27.89 -75.27 5.46
N SER A 387 29.02 -74.78 5.96
CA SER A 387 30.33 -75.30 5.57
C SER A 387 30.52 -76.76 6.01
N GLY A 388 30.06 -77.13 7.21
CA GLY A 388 30.05 -78.53 7.68
C GLY A 388 29.16 -79.45 6.84
N GLN A 389 27.97 -79.00 6.43
CA GLN A 389 27.09 -79.76 5.53
C GLN A 389 27.77 -79.96 4.16
N TRP A 390 28.36 -78.89 3.62
CA TRP A 390 29.07 -78.94 2.35
C TRP A 390 30.28 -79.86 2.40
N ASP A 391 31.07 -79.81 3.47
CA ASP A 391 32.24 -80.66 3.66
C ASP A 391 31.85 -82.13 3.79
N THR A 392 30.73 -82.42 4.47
CA THR A 392 30.19 -83.78 4.58
C THR A 392 29.77 -84.31 3.22
N LEU A 393 29.03 -83.53 2.42
CA LEU A 393 28.64 -83.90 1.06
C LEU A 393 29.87 -84.10 0.16
N ARG A 394 30.83 -83.17 0.21
CA ARG A 394 32.08 -83.23 -0.57
C ARG A 394 32.89 -84.48 -0.21
N ASN A 395 33.03 -84.77 1.08
CA ASN A 395 33.76 -85.95 1.57
C ASN A 395 33.06 -87.25 1.15
N ALA A 396 31.72 -87.30 1.26
CA ALA A 396 30.93 -88.43 0.80
C ALA A 396 31.08 -88.65 -0.71
N LEU A 397 31.03 -87.60 -1.54
CA LEU A 397 31.27 -87.70 -2.98
C LEU A 397 32.71 -88.11 -3.32
N ALA A 398 33.71 -87.67 -2.56
CA ALA A 398 35.11 -87.98 -2.82
C ALA A 398 35.49 -89.41 -2.42
N ASN A 399 34.98 -89.90 -1.28
CA ASN A 399 35.45 -91.14 -0.66
C ASN A 399 34.42 -92.28 -0.64
N ASN A 400 33.13 -91.98 -0.79
CA ASN A 400 32.08 -92.99 -0.89
C ASN A 400 30.89 -92.50 -1.77
N PRO A 401 31.13 -92.14 -3.05
CA PRO A 401 30.12 -91.49 -3.89
C PRO A 401 28.83 -92.30 -4.05
N ALA A 402 28.90 -93.62 -3.89
CA ALA A 402 27.74 -94.52 -3.95
C ALA A 402 26.70 -94.24 -2.85
N SER A 403 27.10 -93.69 -1.70
CA SER A 403 26.15 -93.32 -0.63
C SER A 403 25.34 -92.06 -0.94
N VAL A 404 25.83 -91.20 -1.83
CA VAL A 404 25.17 -89.95 -2.26
C VAL A 404 24.45 -90.14 -3.58
N LEU A 405 25.07 -90.83 -4.53
CA LEU A 405 24.60 -90.97 -5.91
C LEU A 405 23.81 -92.27 -6.16
N GLY A 406 23.85 -93.22 -5.22
CA GLY A 406 23.26 -94.55 -5.39
C GLY A 406 23.93 -95.36 -6.51
N SER A 407 23.31 -96.50 -6.88
CA SER A 407 23.70 -97.26 -8.07
C SER A 407 23.15 -96.57 -9.32
N LEU A 408 24.00 -95.80 -10.01
CA LEU A 408 23.62 -95.11 -11.24
C LEU A 408 23.39 -96.12 -12.39
N PRO A 409 22.18 -96.18 -12.98
CA PRO A 409 21.91 -97.06 -14.12
C PRO A 409 22.73 -96.66 -15.35
N GLN A 410 23.19 -97.67 -16.11
CA GLN A 410 24.02 -97.48 -17.32
C GLN A 410 23.41 -96.48 -18.30
N SER A 411 22.08 -96.37 -18.39
CA SER A 411 21.38 -95.43 -19.28
C SER A 411 21.63 -93.95 -18.96
N LEU A 412 21.89 -93.57 -17.71
CA LEU A 412 22.16 -92.18 -17.31
C LEU A 412 23.63 -91.77 -17.51
N ILE A 413 24.52 -92.75 -17.62
CA ILE A 413 25.98 -92.57 -17.82
C ILE A 413 26.47 -93.09 -19.18
N ALA A 414 25.58 -93.60 -20.03
CA ALA A 414 25.90 -94.15 -21.37
C ALA A 414 26.61 -93.15 -22.28
N GLY A 415 26.37 -91.84 -22.11
CA GLY A 415 27.11 -90.79 -22.81
C GLY A 415 28.46 -90.43 -22.19
N LEU A 416 28.65 -90.66 -20.88
CA LEU A 416 29.89 -90.38 -20.16
C LEU A 416 30.96 -91.44 -20.46
N THR A 417 30.59 -92.70 -20.66
CA THR A 417 31.49 -93.75 -21.16
C THR A 417 32.13 -93.34 -22.50
N ASN A 418 31.32 -92.75 -23.40
CA ASN A 418 31.78 -92.23 -24.69
C ASN A 418 32.59 -90.93 -24.59
N LYS A 419 32.56 -90.20 -23.47
CA LYS A 419 33.35 -88.97 -23.26
C LYS A 419 34.66 -89.26 -22.51
N ILE A 420 34.63 -90.16 -21.52
CA ILE A 420 35.79 -90.58 -20.74
C ILE A 420 36.75 -91.44 -21.58
N GLN A 421 36.29 -92.08 -22.66
CA GLN A 421 37.17 -92.79 -23.59
C GLN A 421 38.27 -91.92 -24.22
N PHE A 422 38.13 -90.59 -24.17
CA PHE A 422 39.11 -89.61 -24.66
C PHE A 422 40.09 -89.15 -23.57
N LEU A 423 40.06 -89.75 -22.39
CA LEU A 423 40.98 -89.50 -21.28
C LEU A 423 41.83 -90.74 -21.02
N THR A 424 43.10 -90.53 -20.68
CA THR A 424 43.99 -91.57 -20.14
C THR A 424 43.54 -92.01 -18.75
N SER A 425 44.05 -93.14 -18.27
CA SER A 425 43.77 -93.66 -16.93
C SER A 425 44.18 -92.72 -15.78
N GLY A 426 44.98 -91.68 -16.07
CA GLY A 426 45.32 -90.60 -15.14
C GLY A 426 44.44 -89.35 -15.23
N GLY A 427 43.37 -89.37 -16.03
CA GLY A 427 42.43 -88.25 -16.17
C GLY A 427 42.87 -87.10 -17.09
N LEU A 428 44.09 -87.14 -17.63
CA LEU A 428 44.51 -86.25 -18.72
C LEU A 428 43.95 -86.72 -20.06
N PHE A 429 43.69 -85.81 -20.99
CA PHE A 429 43.19 -86.12 -22.33
C PHE A 429 44.17 -87.02 -23.09
N ASP A 430 43.67 -88.13 -23.66
CA ASP A 430 44.45 -89.06 -24.47
C ASP A 430 44.70 -88.46 -25.85
N VAL A 431 45.83 -87.76 -25.98
CA VAL A 431 46.25 -87.07 -27.19
C VAL A 431 46.43 -88.02 -28.39
N THR A 432 46.58 -89.33 -28.15
CA THR A 432 46.70 -90.30 -29.25
C THR A 432 45.38 -90.48 -30.02
N LYS A 433 44.24 -90.20 -29.36
CA LYS A 433 42.90 -90.17 -29.98
C LYS A 433 42.56 -88.86 -30.67
N LEU A 434 43.47 -87.88 -30.63
CA LEU A 434 43.39 -86.62 -31.38
C LEU A 434 44.11 -86.68 -32.73
N SER A 435 44.74 -87.80 -33.09
CA SER A 435 45.58 -87.93 -34.28
C SER A 435 44.86 -87.94 -35.64
N THR A 436 43.54 -87.71 -35.69
CA THR A 436 42.78 -87.55 -36.95
C THR A 436 42.02 -86.23 -37.12
N ALA A 437 42.22 -85.23 -36.25
CA ALA A 437 41.53 -83.95 -36.41
C ALA A 437 42.49 -82.75 -36.27
N ASN A 438 43.21 -82.46 -37.36
CA ASN A 438 43.74 -81.12 -37.60
C ASN A 438 42.56 -80.24 -38.05
N GLY A 439 41.88 -79.58 -37.11
CA GLY A 439 40.77 -78.68 -37.42
C GLY A 439 40.01 -78.19 -36.20
N THR A 440 39.51 -76.96 -36.28
CA THR A 440 38.61 -76.25 -35.35
C THR A 440 37.54 -77.15 -34.71
N ALA A 441 37.11 -76.77 -33.50
CA ALA A 441 36.07 -77.45 -32.72
C ALA A 441 34.92 -77.98 -33.59
N PRO A 442 34.46 -79.25 -33.40
CA PRO A 442 33.47 -79.87 -34.26
C PRO A 442 32.21 -79.01 -34.40
N GLN A 443 31.86 -78.69 -35.65
CA GLN A 443 30.75 -77.80 -35.96
C GLN A 443 29.44 -78.24 -35.31
N SER A 444 29.24 -79.55 -35.09
CA SER A 444 28.07 -80.15 -34.40
C SER A 444 27.81 -79.65 -32.98
N ILE A 445 28.83 -79.12 -32.28
CA ILE A 445 28.70 -78.60 -30.91
C ILE A 445 28.33 -77.10 -30.92
N ILE A 446 28.52 -76.43 -32.06
CA ILE A 446 28.35 -74.98 -32.24
C ILE A 446 27.37 -74.68 -33.38
N THR A 447 26.71 -75.68 -33.99
CA THR A 447 25.98 -75.49 -35.26
C THR A 447 24.82 -74.51 -35.09
N ASN A 448 24.14 -74.57 -33.93
CA ASN A 448 22.97 -73.75 -33.66
C ASN A 448 23.29 -72.48 -32.86
N LEU A 449 24.47 -72.39 -32.26
CA LEU A 449 24.78 -71.26 -31.38
C LEU A 449 24.86 -69.91 -32.14
N PRO A 450 25.48 -69.81 -33.33
CA PRO A 450 25.44 -68.59 -34.14
C PRO A 450 24.02 -68.21 -34.60
N SER A 451 23.19 -69.20 -34.94
CA SER A 451 21.80 -68.94 -35.35
C SER A 451 20.92 -68.53 -34.18
N ASP A 452 21.11 -69.14 -33.01
CA ASP A 452 20.35 -68.85 -31.79
C ASP A 452 20.74 -67.48 -31.23
N LEU A 453 22.03 -67.14 -31.20
CA LEU A 453 22.51 -65.80 -30.84
C LEU A 453 22.07 -64.74 -31.87
N GLY A 454 22.08 -65.06 -33.16
CA GLY A 454 21.54 -64.17 -34.19
C GLY A 454 20.03 -63.94 -34.06
N SER A 455 19.27 -64.97 -33.70
CA SER A 455 17.83 -64.90 -33.46
C SER A 455 17.50 -64.11 -32.19
N LEU A 456 18.31 -64.28 -31.14
CA LEU A 456 18.22 -63.48 -29.92
C LEU A 456 18.53 -62.01 -30.18
N GLN A 457 19.60 -61.71 -30.93
CA GLN A 457 19.95 -60.35 -31.33
C GLN A 457 18.82 -59.69 -32.14
N THR A 458 18.22 -60.43 -33.07
CA THR A 458 17.09 -59.96 -33.88
C THR A 458 15.87 -59.66 -33.00
N THR A 459 15.56 -60.53 -32.04
CA THR A 459 14.46 -60.34 -31.09
C THR A 459 14.68 -59.09 -30.23
N LEU A 460 15.89 -58.90 -29.69
CA LEU A 460 16.23 -57.74 -28.86
C LEU A 460 16.20 -56.43 -29.65
N ASN A 461 16.73 -56.42 -30.88
CA ASN A 461 16.68 -55.23 -31.74
C ASN A 461 15.24 -54.81 -32.03
N GLN A 462 14.36 -55.76 -32.36
CA GLN A 462 12.95 -55.47 -32.63
C GLN A 462 12.20 -54.95 -31.39
N ILE A 463 12.51 -55.45 -30.19
CA ILE A 463 11.96 -54.90 -28.94
C ILE A 463 12.44 -53.45 -28.73
N GLY A 464 13.72 -53.18 -28.96
CA GLY A 464 14.27 -51.83 -28.91
C GLY A 464 13.60 -50.89 -29.92
N ASP A 465 13.36 -51.36 -31.14
CA ASP A 465 12.66 -50.61 -32.19
C ASP A 465 11.22 -50.29 -31.81
N ILE A 466 10.49 -51.23 -31.17
CA ILE A 466 9.13 -50.98 -30.64
C ILE A 466 9.16 -49.84 -29.61
N PHE A 467 10.10 -49.85 -28.68
CA PHE A 467 10.20 -48.80 -27.65
C PHE A 467 10.61 -47.44 -28.23
N ASN A 468 11.39 -47.43 -29.32
CA ASN A 468 11.72 -46.23 -30.09
C ASN A 468 10.63 -45.81 -31.08
N ASN A 469 9.49 -46.50 -31.08
CA ASN A 469 8.35 -46.23 -31.95
C ASN A 469 8.60 -46.45 -33.45
N ASN A 470 9.57 -47.31 -33.80
CA ASN A 470 9.83 -47.72 -35.17
C ASN A 470 8.80 -48.79 -35.62
N VAL A 471 8.53 -48.85 -36.92
CA VAL A 471 7.62 -49.86 -37.49
C VAL A 471 8.29 -51.23 -37.48
N VAL A 472 7.87 -52.09 -36.56
CA VAL A 472 8.38 -53.46 -36.42
C VAL A 472 7.37 -54.48 -36.94
N THR A 473 7.82 -55.39 -37.82
CA THR A 473 7.09 -56.63 -38.14
C THR A 473 7.63 -57.73 -37.23
N PRO A 474 6.86 -58.22 -36.24
CA PRO A 474 7.40 -59.11 -35.21
C PRO A 474 7.94 -60.43 -35.77
N VAL A 475 9.17 -60.80 -35.36
CA VAL A 475 9.84 -62.03 -35.78
C VAL A 475 9.31 -63.27 -35.04
N ASN A 476 8.66 -63.07 -33.88
CA ASN A 476 8.08 -64.14 -33.07
C ASN A 476 6.92 -63.62 -32.20
N SER A 477 6.26 -64.52 -31.48
CA SER A 477 5.14 -64.21 -30.60
C SER A 477 5.51 -63.34 -29.40
N ILE A 478 6.76 -63.39 -28.93
CA ILE A 478 7.24 -62.54 -27.82
C ILE A 478 7.27 -61.08 -28.28
N VAL A 479 7.89 -60.80 -29.44
CA VAL A 479 7.94 -59.45 -30.01
C VAL A 479 6.53 -58.95 -30.33
N GLN A 480 5.62 -59.82 -30.80
CA GLN A 480 4.23 -59.46 -31.07
C GLN A 480 3.50 -59.05 -29.78
N SER A 481 3.60 -59.84 -28.71
CA SER A 481 3.00 -59.51 -27.40
C SER A 481 3.53 -58.19 -26.84
N VAL A 482 4.84 -57.94 -26.96
CA VAL A 482 5.44 -56.66 -26.53
C VAL A 482 4.90 -55.50 -27.37
N LYS A 483 4.77 -55.67 -28.69
CA LYS A 483 4.20 -54.67 -29.60
C LYS A 483 2.74 -54.37 -29.27
N ASP A 484 1.94 -55.39 -29.02
CA ASP A 484 0.51 -55.23 -28.72
C ASP A 484 0.30 -54.57 -27.36
N TRP A 485 1.06 -54.96 -26.34
CA TRP A 485 1.08 -54.29 -25.04
C TRP A 485 1.48 -52.81 -25.19
N TRP A 486 2.57 -52.52 -25.89
CA TRP A 486 3.02 -51.15 -26.13
C TRP A 486 1.95 -50.30 -26.84
N ASN A 487 1.31 -50.86 -27.87
CA ASN A 487 0.25 -50.19 -28.61
C ASN A 487 -1.02 -49.98 -27.78
N GLN A 488 -1.38 -50.93 -26.91
CA GLN A 488 -2.54 -50.80 -26.02
C GLN A 488 -2.35 -49.67 -25.01
N TRP A 489 -1.15 -49.53 -24.47
CA TRP A 489 -0.85 -48.55 -23.43
C TRP A 489 -0.54 -47.16 -23.98
N PHE A 490 0.12 -47.09 -25.13
CA PHE A 490 0.58 -45.83 -25.72
C PHE A 490 -0.10 -45.51 -27.05
N GLY A 491 -1.18 -46.20 -27.44
CA GLY A 491 -1.96 -45.87 -28.63
C GLY A 491 -1.15 -45.88 -29.93
N GLY A 492 -0.17 -46.78 -30.04
CA GLY A 492 0.73 -46.83 -31.20
C GLY A 492 1.97 -45.94 -31.09
N GLY A 493 2.31 -45.41 -29.90
CA GLY A 493 3.62 -44.81 -29.64
C GLY A 493 3.74 -43.86 -28.47
N SER A 494 4.96 -43.68 -27.96
CA SER A 494 5.25 -42.79 -26.81
C SER A 494 4.86 -41.32 -27.06
N SER A 495 4.73 -40.89 -28.32
CA SER A 495 4.27 -39.54 -28.68
C SER A 495 2.80 -39.27 -28.35
N ASN A 496 1.99 -40.31 -28.20
CA ASN A 496 0.59 -40.21 -27.77
C ASN A 496 0.44 -40.36 -26.24
N ALA A 497 1.54 -40.65 -25.54
CA ALA A 497 1.57 -40.71 -24.10
C ALA A 497 1.64 -39.30 -23.51
N ILE A 498 0.91 -39.04 -22.43
CA ILE A 498 1.06 -37.81 -21.66
C ILE A 498 2.21 -38.02 -20.68
N PRO A 499 3.34 -37.26 -20.78
CA PRO A 499 4.41 -37.35 -19.80
C PRO A 499 3.91 -37.05 -18.40
N LEU A 500 4.46 -37.71 -17.38
CA LEU A 500 4.09 -37.45 -15.98
C LEU A 500 4.32 -35.98 -15.60
N SER A 501 5.34 -35.34 -16.18
CA SER A 501 5.62 -33.90 -16.02
C SER A 501 4.55 -32.97 -16.60
N GLN A 502 3.70 -33.47 -17.51
CA GLN A 502 2.60 -32.73 -18.12
C GLN A 502 1.26 -33.04 -17.43
N LYS A 503 1.18 -34.07 -16.59
CA LYS A 503 -0.04 -34.41 -15.85
C LYS A 503 -0.19 -33.50 -14.63
N GLY A 504 -1.20 -32.64 -14.64
CA GLY A 504 -1.46 -31.69 -13.55
C GLY A 504 -0.48 -30.51 -13.47
N SER A 505 0.38 -30.33 -14.47
CA SER A 505 1.22 -29.14 -14.62
C SER A 505 0.43 -27.97 -15.20
N ALA A 506 0.91 -26.74 -14.97
CA ALA A 506 0.35 -25.55 -15.61
C ALA A 506 0.48 -25.67 -17.15
N ASN A 507 -0.61 -25.45 -17.88
CA ASN A 507 -0.73 -25.69 -19.33
C ASN A 507 -0.61 -27.16 -19.79
N GLY A 508 -0.64 -28.10 -18.84
CA GLY A 508 -0.63 -29.55 -19.12
C GLY A 508 -2.04 -30.14 -19.26
N VAL A 509 -2.15 -31.46 -19.09
CA VAL A 509 -3.44 -32.15 -19.09
C VAL A 509 -3.94 -32.33 -17.66
N ALA A 510 -5.18 -31.94 -17.41
CA ALA A 510 -5.81 -32.09 -16.09
C ALA A 510 -5.98 -33.57 -15.71
N PRO A 511 -5.57 -33.99 -14.49
CA PRO A 511 -5.82 -35.33 -14.01
C PRO A 511 -7.31 -35.55 -13.71
N LEU A 512 -7.74 -36.82 -13.68
CA LEU A 512 -9.07 -37.19 -13.20
C LEU A 512 -9.04 -37.50 -11.70
N ASN A 513 -10.15 -37.24 -11.01
CA ASN A 513 -10.39 -37.68 -9.63
C ASN A 513 -10.81 -39.16 -9.56
N SER A 514 -11.07 -39.65 -8.35
CA SER A 514 -11.55 -41.01 -8.07
C SER A 514 -12.86 -41.37 -8.80
N SER A 515 -13.66 -40.39 -9.18
CA SER A 515 -14.90 -40.56 -9.95
C SER A 515 -14.68 -40.45 -11.47
N SER A 516 -13.44 -40.47 -11.94
CA SER A 516 -13.07 -40.33 -13.36
C SER A 516 -13.57 -39.00 -13.98
N LYS A 517 -13.57 -37.91 -13.20
CA LYS A 517 -13.93 -36.55 -13.65
C LYS A 517 -12.77 -35.59 -13.43
N VAL A 518 -12.69 -34.52 -14.23
CA VAL A 518 -11.73 -33.43 -13.99
C VAL A 518 -12.11 -32.72 -12.68
N PRO A 519 -11.20 -32.63 -11.68
CA PRO A 519 -11.45 -31.89 -10.46
C PRO A 519 -11.63 -30.39 -10.75
N THR A 520 -12.46 -29.73 -9.96
CA THR A 520 -12.71 -28.28 -10.08
C THR A 520 -11.47 -27.42 -9.88
N SER A 521 -10.44 -27.92 -9.19
CA SER A 521 -9.14 -27.26 -9.01
C SER A 521 -8.35 -27.08 -10.31
N TYR A 522 -8.68 -27.85 -11.36
CA TYR A 522 -8.05 -27.77 -12.68
C TYR A 522 -8.96 -27.10 -13.72
N LEU A 523 -10.09 -26.52 -13.30
CA LEU A 523 -10.95 -25.71 -14.14
C LEU A 523 -10.70 -24.24 -13.81
N GLU A 524 -10.44 -23.42 -14.82
CA GLU A 524 -10.33 -21.98 -14.63
C GLU A 524 -11.67 -21.43 -14.14
N THR A 525 -11.66 -20.75 -13.00
CA THR A 525 -12.84 -20.08 -12.46
C THR A 525 -12.68 -18.57 -12.66
N ASN A 526 -13.76 -17.88 -13.02
CA ASN A 526 -13.83 -16.41 -13.16
C ASN A 526 -12.96 -15.78 -14.28
N VAL A 527 -12.69 -16.49 -15.38
CA VAL A 527 -12.05 -15.91 -16.58
C VAL A 527 -13.08 -15.44 -17.62
N ASN A 528 -12.86 -14.26 -18.22
CA ASN A 528 -13.72 -13.73 -19.29
C ASN A 528 -13.73 -14.71 -20.48
N ASN A 529 -14.93 -15.06 -20.97
CA ASN A 529 -15.19 -16.06 -22.03
C ASN A 529 -14.91 -17.53 -21.66
N GLY A 530 -14.73 -17.85 -20.37
CA GLY A 530 -14.59 -19.24 -19.88
C GLY A 530 -15.92 -19.93 -19.54
N VAL A 531 -15.82 -21.17 -19.07
CA VAL A 531 -16.94 -21.87 -18.40
C VAL A 531 -17.44 -21.08 -17.20
N ALA A 532 -18.77 -21.06 -17.00
CA ALA A 532 -19.39 -20.29 -15.92
C ALA A 532 -18.77 -20.65 -14.55
N GLY A 533 -18.34 -19.64 -13.80
CA GLY A 533 -17.70 -19.83 -12.49
C GLY A 533 -18.58 -20.65 -11.55
N LEU A 534 -18.00 -21.71 -10.99
CA LEU A 534 -18.68 -22.59 -10.04
C LEU A 534 -18.37 -22.14 -8.61
N ASN A 535 -19.36 -22.20 -7.72
CA ASN A 535 -19.15 -22.03 -6.29
C ASN A 535 -18.48 -23.27 -5.67
N GLY A 536 -18.15 -23.21 -4.38
CA GLY A 536 -17.55 -24.33 -3.63
C GLY A 536 -18.40 -25.63 -3.60
N SER A 537 -19.62 -25.60 -4.12
CA SER A 537 -20.50 -26.76 -4.28
C SER A 537 -20.63 -27.23 -5.74
N GLY A 538 -19.83 -26.69 -6.67
CA GLY A 538 -19.83 -27.09 -8.08
C GLY A 538 -21.04 -26.60 -8.88
N LYS A 539 -21.78 -25.60 -8.39
CA LYS A 539 -22.91 -24.98 -9.11
C LYS A 539 -22.53 -23.60 -9.61
N VAL A 540 -23.14 -23.14 -10.71
CA VAL A 540 -22.96 -21.76 -11.19
C VAL A 540 -23.35 -20.79 -10.07
N ALA A 541 -22.44 -19.88 -9.70
CA ALA A 541 -22.70 -18.93 -8.64
C ALA A 541 -23.84 -17.97 -9.04
N THR A 542 -24.79 -17.74 -8.13
CA THR A 542 -25.92 -16.84 -8.38
C THR A 542 -25.50 -15.40 -8.62
N SER A 543 -24.31 -15.00 -8.15
CA SER A 543 -23.66 -13.72 -8.45
C SER A 543 -23.21 -13.57 -9.91
N LEU A 544 -23.06 -14.67 -10.65
CA LEU A 544 -22.69 -14.70 -12.06
C LEU A 544 -23.91 -14.79 -12.99
N LEU A 545 -25.12 -14.95 -12.43
CA LEU A 545 -26.34 -14.75 -13.19
C LEU A 545 -26.54 -13.22 -13.34
N VAL A 546 -26.62 -12.77 -14.59
CA VAL A 546 -26.54 -11.35 -14.98
C VAL A 546 -27.43 -10.45 -14.12
N THR A 547 -26.81 -9.47 -13.46
CA THR A 547 -27.48 -8.32 -12.86
C THR A 547 -27.56 -7.18 -13.87
N ASP A 548 -28.79 -6.73 -14.12
CA ASP A 548 -29.15 -5.41 -14.66
C ASP A 548 -28.64 -4.99 -16.06
N THR A 549 -28.02 -5.86 -16.85
CA THR A 549 -27.70 -5.51 -18.26
C THR A 549 -27.63 -6.72 -19.20
N ALA A 550 -28.75 -7.42 -19.36
CA ALA A 550 -28.95 -8.25 -20.54
C ALA A 550 -30.42 -8.21 -20.95
N SER A 551 -30.68 -7.55 -22.08
CA SER A 551 -31.93 -7.57 -22.81
C SER A 551 -32.53 -8.99 -22.83
N ASN A 552 -33.61 -9.19 -22.05
CA ASN A 552 -34.46 -10.39 -21.99
C ASN A 552 -34.06 -11.51 -21.02
N VAL A 553 -33.17 -11.30 -20.04
CA VAL A 553 -32.97 -12.28 -18.96
C VAL A 553 -33.72 -11.85 -17.69
N PRO A 554 -34.65 -12.67 -17.15
CA PRO A 554 -35.35 -12.35 -15.91
C PRO A 554 -34.40 -12.22 -14.73
N THR A 555 -34.59 -11.17 -13.91
CA THR A 555 -33.71 -10.90 -12.76
C THR A 555 -34.42 -11.31 -11.47
N LEU A 556 -33.67 -11.94 -10.57
CA LEU A 556 -34.19 -12.35 -9.27
C LEU A 556 -34.01 -11.22 -8.23
N ASP A 557 -34.95 -11.14 -7.29
CA ASP A 557 -34.83 -10.31 -6.09
C ASP A 557 -33.96 -11.00 -5.01
N THR A 558 -33.81 -10.35 -3.86
CA THR A 558 -33.03 -10.87 -2.72
C THR A 558 -33.54 -12.20 -2.16
N ASN A 559 -34.75 -12.61 -2.53
CA ASN A 559 -35.37 -13.88 -2.14
C ASN A 559 -35.40 -14.89 -3.29
N ALA A 560 -34.64 -14.65 -4.37
CA ALA A 560 -34.62 -15.50 -5.57
C ALA A 560 -35.96 -15.54 -6.34
N LEU A 561 -36.81 -14.52 -6.24
CA LEU A 561 -38.07 -14.41 -6.98
C LEU A 561 -37.98 -13.40 -8.12
N LEU A 562 -38.81 -13.56 -9.16
CA LEU A 562 -38.89 -12.58 -10.25
C LEU A 562 -39.42 -11.23 -9.74
N ARG A 563 -38.74 -10.14 -10.11
CA ARG A 563 -39.16 -8.80 -9.69
C ARG A 563 -40.52 -8.44 -10.27
N ARG A 564 -41.41 -7.87 -9.46
CA ARG A 564 -42.76 -7.44 -9.87
C ARG A 564 -42.75 -6.48 -11.06
N THR A 565 -41.69 -5.70 -11.22
CA THR A 565 -41.47 -4.77 -12.35
C THR A 565 -41.28 -5.49 -13.70
N GLN A 566 -40.94 -6.78 -13.68
CA GLN A 566 -40.78 -7.63 -14.87
C GLN A 566 -42.05 -8.44 -15.20
N LEU A 567 -43.12 -8.29 -14.41
CA LEU A 567 -44.43 -8.85 -14.72
C LEU A 567 -45.20 -7.88 -15.63
N PRO A 568 -45.89 -8.38 -16.67
CA PRO A 568 -46.68 -7.52 -17.56
C PRO A 568 -47.76 -6.75 -16.80
N VAL A 569 -47.77 -5.42 -16.92
CA VAL A 569 -48.90 -4.58 -16.49
C VAL A 569 -49.96 -4.57 -17.59
N SER A 570 -51.17 -5.05 -17.32
CA SER A 570 -52.25 -5.06 -18.32
C SER A 570 -53.00 -3.72 -18.29
N ALA A 571 -52.72 -2.83 -19.25
CA ALA A 571 -53.52 -1.63 -19.46
C ALA A 571 -54.92 -1.99 -20.02
N PRO A 572 -55.98 -1.23 -19.72
CA PRO A 572 -57.33 -1.51 -20.22
C PRO A 572 -57.39 -1.38 -21.75
N LYS A 573 -58.05 -2.32 -22.42
CA LYS A 573 -58.14 -2.35 -23.89
C LYS A 573 -59.23 -1.39 -24.39
N VAL A 574 -58.83 -0.18 -24.79
CA VAL A 574 -59.74 0.89 -25.23
C VAL A 574 -59.82 0.97 -26.76
N VAL A 575 -61.04 1.01 -27.30
CA VAL A 575 -61.33 1.21 -28.74
C VAL A 575 -62.17 2.47 -28.93
N SER A 576 -61.89 3.26 -29.96
CA SER A 576 -62.65 4.49 -30.28
C SER A 576 -63.22 4.45 -31.70
N MET A 577 -64.46 4.88 -31.87
CA MET A 577 -65.22 4.80 -33.13
C MET A 577 -66.10 6.04 -33.34
N THR A 578 -66.44 6.34 -34.59
CA THR A 578 -67.44 7.35 -34.97
C THR A 578 -68.54 6.67 -35.78
N SER A 579 -69.82 6.93 -35.47
CA SER A 579 -70.91 6.38 -36.29
C SER A 579 -70.99 7.12 -37.63
N ALA A 580 -70.83 6.40 -38.74
CA ALA A 580 -71.05 6.92 -40.08
C ALA A 580 -72.24 6.20 -40.70
N GLY A 581 -73.30 6.94 -41.07
CA GLY A 581 -74.37 6.42 -41.92
C GLY A 581 -75.20 5.25 -41.38
N GLY A 582 -75.44 5.18 -40.05
CA GLY A 582 -76.48 4.30 -39.48
C GLY A 582 -76.00 2.96 -38.89
N ALA A 583 -74.69 2.66 -38.88
CA ALA A 583 -74.14 1.47 -38.23
C ALA A 583 -72.82 1.79 -37.51
N VAL A 584 -72.64 1.26 -36.29
CA VAL A 584 -71.32 1.15 -35.66
C VAL A 584 -70.71 -0.15 -36.20
N GLY A 585 -69.48 -0.11 -36.72
CA GLY A 585 -68.78 -1.32 -37.17
C GLY A 585 -68.73 -2.40 -36.07
N THR A 586 -68.51 -3.66 -36.44
CA THR A 586 -68.55 -4.78 -35.48
C THR A 586 -67.53 -4.62 -34.35
N ILE A 587 -67.98 -4.63 -33.09
CA ILE A 587 -67.16 -4.47 -31.90
C ILE A 587 -66.66 -5.84 -31.43
N ASN A 588 -65.34 -6.06 -31.44
CA ASN A 588 -64.74 -7.31 -30.98
C ASN A 588 -64.53 -7.30 -29.45
N LEU A 589 -65.27 -8.16 -28.74
CA LEU A 589 -65.23 -8.24 -27.29
C LEU A 589 -63.93 -8.87 -26.75
N ASN A 590 -63.13 -9.58 -27.55
CA ASN A 590 -61.83 -10.11 -27.10
C ASN A 590 -60.77 -9.01 -26.90
N THR A 591 -60.97 -7.88 -27.58
CA THR A 591 -60.00 -6.78 -27.65
C THR A 591 -60.56 -5.47 -27.14
N THR A 592 -61.78 -5.45 -26.59
CA THR A 592 -62.45 -4.22 -26.17
C THR A 592 -62.99 -4.39 -24.75
N GLU A 593 -62.41 -3.64 -23.82
CA GLU A 593 -62.92 -3.49 -22.44
C GLU A 593 -63.60 -2.13 -22.27
N GLN A 594 -63.22 -1.14 -23.09
CA GLN A 594 -63.89 0.15 -23.19
C GLN A 594 -64.08 0.57 -24.66
N LEU A 595 -65.30 0.94 -25.02
CA LEU A 595 -65.65 1.53 -26.30
C LEU A 595 -65.96 3.02 -26.12
N ASN A 596 -65.30 3.88 -26.89
CA ASN A 596 -65.64 5.29 -27.00
C ASN A 596 -66.30 5.55 -28.36
N LEU A 597 -67.54 6.00 -28.37
CA LEU A 597 -68.32 6.27 -29.56
C LEU A 597 -68.63 7.77 -29.65
N SER A 598 -68.38 8.36 -30.81
CA SER A 598 -68.82 9.73 -31.12
C SER A 598 -69.92 9.70 -32.19
N VAL A 599 -71.02 10.41 -31.94
CA VAL A 599 -72.25 10.32 -32.75
C VAL A 599 -72.56 11.69 -33.38
N PRO A 600 -72.60 11.80 -34.74
CA PRO A 600 -73.02 13.00 -35.46
C PRO A 600 -74.55 13.11 -35.66
N VAL A 601 -75.02 14.32 -36.00
CA VAL A 601 -76.45 14.69 -36.16
C VAL A 601 -77.21 13.75 -37.11
N GLY A 602 -78.37 13.24 -36.68
CA GLY A 602 -79.34 12.56 -37.54
C GLY A 602 -79.11 11.06 -37.81
N THR A 603 -78.28 10.38 -37.02
CA THR A 603 -77.83 8.99 -37.32
C THR A 603 -78.37 7.97 -36.30
N SER A 604 -79.01 6.88 -36.70
CA SER A 604 -79.34 5.77 -35.78
C SER A 604 -78.12 4.92 -35.44
N ILE A 605 -78.01 4.42 -34.20
CA ILE A 605 -76.94 3.50 -33.78
C ILE A 605 -77.40 2.06 -33.94
N GLY A 606 -76.73 1.29 -34.81
CA GLY A 606 -76.86 -0.16 -34.90
C GLY A 606 -75.70 -0.86 -34.19
N TRP A 607 -76.00 -1.89 -33.38
CA TRP A 607 -75.01 -2.63 -32.59
C TRP A 607 -74.71 -3.99 -33.21
N GLN A 608 -73.42 -4.29 -33.39
CA GLN A 608 -72.93 -5.60 -33.80
C GLN A 608 -71.71 -5.97 -32.97
N PHE A 609 -71.70 -7.16 -32.38
CA PHE A 609 -70.59 -7.67 -31.58
C PHE A 609 -69.99 -8.92 -32.22
N SER A 610 -68.69 -9.11 -32.01
CA SER A 610 -67.96 -10.33 -32.39
C SER A 610 -66.97 -10.72 -31.30
N GLY A 611 -66.32 -11.86 -31.46
CA GLY A 611 -65.36 -12.41 -30.49
C GLY A 611 -65.96 -13.54 -29.66
N SER A 612 -65.19 -13.98 -28.67
CA SER A 612 -65.51 -15.06 -27.74
C SER A 612 -65.18 -14.61 -26.31
N PRO A 613 -65.90 -13.58 -25.80
CA PRO A 613 -65.66 -13.03 -24.48
C PRO A 613 -65.86 -14.10 -23.39
N LEU A 614 -65.09 -13.97 -22.32
CA LEU A 614 -65.25 -14.82 -21.14
C LEU A 614 -66.45 -14.36 -20.32
N ASP A 615 -67.08 -15.29 -19.61
CA ASP A 615 -68.22 -14.98 -18.74
C ASP A 615 -67.82 -13.95 -17.68
N GLY A 616 -68.67 -12.94 -17.46
CA GLY A 616 -68.41 -11.84 -16.53
C GLY A 616 -67.41 -10.78 -17.02
N GLN A 617 -66.92 -10.87 -18.26
CA GLN A 617 -66.07 -9.84 -18.86
C GLN A 617 -66.80 -8.49 -18.92
N SER A 618 -66.11 -7.41 -18.55
CA SER A 618 -66.66 -6.05 -18.55
C SER A 618 -66.54 -5.38 -19.91
N LEU A 619 -67.57 -4.64 -20.31
CA LEU A 619 -67.51 -3.67 -21.39
C LEU A 619 -68.09 -2.34 -20.92
N LEU A 620 -67.30 -1.26 -21.01
CA LEU A 620 -67.77 0.10 -20.79
C LEU A 620 -68.00 0.81 -22.12
N ILE A 621 -69.24 1.18 -22.42
CA ILE A 621 -69.58 1.97 -23.61
C ILE A 621 -69.74 3.43 -23.21
N ARG A 622 -69.00 4.32 -23.86
CA ARG A 622 -69.09 5.77 -23.71
C ARG A 622 -69.56 6.39 -25.01
N ILE A 623 -70.60 7.20 -24.97
CA ILE A 623 -71.16 7.86 -26.16
C ILE A 623 -71.07 9.38 -25.96
N LYS A 624 -70.49 10.10 -26.91
CA LYS A 624 -70.53 11.57 -26.97
C LYS A 624 -71.42 12.02 -28.12
N ASP A 625 -72.47 12.78 -27.78
CA ASP A 625 -73.29 13.49 -28.76
C ASP A 625 -72.62 14.83 -29.13
N THR A 626 -72.44 15.06 -30.43
CA THR A 626 -71.70 16.22 -30.97
C THR A 626 -72.59 17.32 -31.54
N GLY A 627 -73.92 17.23 -31.43
CA GLY A 627 -74.79 18.26 -32.01
C GLY A 627 -76.23 18.27 -31.50
N THR A 628 -77.07 17.35 -31.97
CA THR A 628 -78.51 17.32 -31.71
C THR A 628 -78.89 15.94 -31.19
N ALA A 629 -79.76 15.88 -30.17
CA ALA A 629 -80.21 14.64 -29.53
C ALA A 629 -80.56 13.55 -30.56
N VAL A 630 -79.90 12.41 -30.43
CA VAL A 630 -79.99 11.29 -31.37
C VAL A 630 -80.77 10.13 -30.75
N PRO A 631 -81.74 9.53 -31.46
CA PRO A 631 -82.40 8.31 -31.03
C PRO A 631 -81.41 7.13 -30.91
N LEU A 632 -81.45 6.44 -29.77
CA LEU A 632 -80.64 5.25 -29.51
C LEU A 632 -81.49 3.99 -29.71
N GLY A 633 -81.11 3.17 -30.69
CA GLY A 633 -81.65 1.83 -30.88
C GLY A 633 -80.84 0.81 -30.08
N TRP A 634 -81.50 -0.09 -29.36
CA TRP A 634 -80.85 -1.13 -28.54
C TRP A 634 -81.16 -2.58 -29.01
N ALA A 635 -81.69 -2.79 -30.22
CA ALA A 635 -81.94 -4.12 -30.85
C ALA A 635 -81.69 -4.05 -32.39
N THR A 636 -81.33 -5.09 -33.17
CA THR A 636 -81.56 -6.56 -33.10
C THR A 636 -80.33 -7.37 -33.59
N ILE A 637 -80.13 -8.58 -33.07
CA ILE A 637 -79.48 -9.73 -33.73
C ILE A 637 -80.40 -10.18 -34.88
N GLY A 638 -79.89 -10.57 -36.04
CA GLY A 638 -80.73 -11.17 -37.08
C GLY A 638 -81.59 -12.30 -36.51
N GLY A 639 -82.93 -12.15 -36.54
CA GLY A 639 -83.87 -13.14 -35.99
C GLY A 639 -84.71 -12.70 -34.78
N GLY A 640 -84.64 -11.45 -34.30
CA GLY A 640 -85.56 -10.90 -33.29
C GLY A 640 -85.04 -10.86 -31.84
N ALA A 641 -83.81 -11.29 -31.58
CA ALA A 641 -83.17 -11.23 -30.25
C ALA A 641 -82.34 -9.95 -30.04
N SER A 642 -82.22 -9.46 -28.79
CA SER A 642 -81.47 -8.24 -28.44
C SER A 642 -80.05 -8.55 -27.96
N TRP A 643 -79.05 -7.78 -28.39
CA TRP A 643 -77.67 -7.86 -27.86
C TRP A 643 -77.54 -7.40 -26.41
N PHE A 644 -78.52 -6.62 -25.93
CA PHE A 644 -78.51 -6.03 -24.60
C PHE A 644 -79.73 -6.46 -23.80
N ARG A 645 -79.50 -6.79 -22.54
CA ARG A 645 -80.54 -7.06 -21.55
C ARG A 645 -80.40 -6.09 -20.38
N PRO A 646 -81.38 -5.19 -20.14
CA PRO A 646 -81.35 -4.33 -18.97
C PRO A 646 -81.58 -5.13 -17.68
N ILE A 647 -80.67 -4.99 -16.71
CA ILE A 647 -80.80 -5.59 -15.38
C ILE A 647 -80.93 -4.47 -14.35
N GLY A 648 -82.15 -4.21 -13.89
CA GLY A 648 -82.43 -3.19 -12.87
C GLY A 648 -82.19 -1.74 -13.33
N VAL A 649 -81.94 -1.51 -14.62
CA VAL A 649 -81.71 -0.19 -15.22
C VAL A 649 -82.61 0.02 -16.43
N THR A 650 -82.87 1.27 -16.79
CA THR A 650 -83.59 1.61 -18.03
C THR A 650 -82.60 1.99 -19.11
N LEU A 651 -82.72 1.39 -20.29
CA LEU A 651 -81.87 1.74 -21.42
C LEU A 651 -82.25 3.14 -21.95
N PRO A 652 -81.27 4.02 -22.20
CA PRO A 652 -81.52 5.38 -22.64
C PRO A 652 -82.00 5.39 -24.09
N THR A 653 -83.11 6.03 -24.39
CA THR A 653 -83.70 6.03 -25.75
C THR A 653 -83.21 7.19 -26.62
N THR A 654 -82.58 8.20 -26.03
CA THR A 654 -82.02 9.36 -26.73
C THR A 654 -80.73 9.82 -26.04
N THR A 655 -79.80 10.38 -26.80
CA THR A 655 -78.66 11.13 -26.26
C THR A 655 -79.06 12.57 -25.92
N VAL A 656 -78.29 13.23 -25.06
CA VAL A 656 -78.40 14.67 -24.82
C VAL A 656 -77.24 15.37 -25.53
N ALA A 657 -77.57 16.38 -26.35
CA ALA A 657 -76.61 17.16 -27.12
C ALA A 657 -75.44 17.66 -26.25
N GLY A 658 -74.22 17.41 -26.70
CA GLY A 658 -72.99 17.88 -26.03
C GLY A 658 -72.64 17.17 -24.73
N LYS A 659 -73.39 16.14 -24.31
CA LYS A 659 -73.19 15.41 -23.04
C LYS A 659 -72.68 13.98 -23.28
N TRP A 660 -71.97 13.44 -22.30
CA TRP A 660 -71.53 12.05 -22.29
C TRP A 660 -72.60 11.11 -21.71
N LEU A 661 -72.77 9.95 -22.35
CA LEU A 661 -73.54 8.82 -21.86
C LEU A 661 -72.60 7.65 -21.59
N TYR A 662 -72.73 7.01 -20.43
CA TYR A 662 -71.97 5.83 -20.04
C TYR A 662 -72.94 4.66 -19.85
N VAL A 663 -72.60 3.50 -20.42
CA VAL A 663 -73.35 2.26 -20.29
C VAL A 663 -72.38 1.14 -19.90
N GLY A 664 -72.53 0.64 -18.68
CA GLY A 664 -71.75 -0.44 -18.12
C GLY A 664 -72.41 -1.79 -18.37
N CYS A 665 -71.70 -2.68 -19.05
CA CYS A 665 -72.18 -3.99 -19.44
C CYS A 665 -71.29 -5.10 -18.89
N LYS A 666 -71.89 -6.27 -18.65
CA LYS A 666 -71.22 -7.53 -18.33
C LYS A 666 -71.65 -8.59 -19.33
N TRP A 667 -70.69 -9.33 -19.88
CA TRP A 667 -71.00 -10.45 -20.76
C TRP A 667 -71.58 -11.61 -19.96
N ASN A 668 -72.73 -12.12 -20.39
CA ASN A 668 -73.34 -13.34 -19.89
C ASN A 668 -73.22 -14.41 -20.97
N ALA A 669 -72.32 -15.37 -20.74
CA ALA A 669 -72.01 -16.40 -21.72
C ALA A 669 -73.15 -17.42 -21.91
N ALA A 670 -74.02 -17.61 -20.91
CA ALA A 670 -75.11 -18.58 -20.98
C ALA A 670 -76.17 -18.18 -22.02
N ASP A 671 -76.52 -16.90 -22.05
CA ASP A 671 -77.53 -16.35 -22.97
C ASP A 671 -76.92 -15.61 -24.17
N SER A 672 -75.58 -15.54 -24.23
CA SER A 672 -74.82 -14.80 -25.25
C SER A 672 -75.29 -13.34 -25.41
N VAL A 673 -75.51 -12.67 -24.27
CA VAL A 673 -76.05 -11.31 -24.19
C VAL A 673 -75.21 -10.43 -23.26
N LEU A 674 -75.20 -9.12 -23.53
CA LEU A 674 -74.64 -8.14 -22.60
C LEU A 674 -75.69 -7.72 -21.57
N ASP A 675 -75.47 -8.09 -20.32
CA ASP A 675 -76.25 -7.62 -19.18
C ASP A 675 -75.85 -6.18 -18.86
N VAL A 676 -76.78 -5.25 -19.04
CA VAL A 676 -76.59 -3.83 -18.77
C VAL A 676 -76.95 -3.57 -17.31
N ILE A 677 -75.96 -3.16 -16.53
CA ILE A 677 -76.05 -3.05 -15.06
C ILE A 677 -75.93 -1.62 -14.56
N ALA A 678 -75.48 -0.69 -15.43
CA ALA A 678 -75.34 0.72 -15.07
C ALA A 678 -75.52 1.61 -16.30
N VAL A 679 -76.25 2.71 -16.13
CA VAL A 679 -76.41 3.78 -17.12
C VAL A 679 -76.24 5.12 -16.41
N GLY A 680 -75.41 6.01 -16.95
CA GLY A 680 -75.17 7.33 -16.38
C GLY A 680 -74.99 8.39 -17.46
N GLN A 681 -75.76 9.48 -17.37
CA GLN A 681 -75.69 10.62 -18.27
C GLN A 681 -75.04 11.81 -17.56
N GLU A 682 -74.13 12.49 -18.23
CA GLU A 682 -73.57 13.77 -17.79
C GLU A 682 -74.70 14.82 -17.68
N VAL A 683 -74.84 15.41 -16.49
CA VAL A 683 -75.86 16.44 -16.18
C VAL A 683 -75.42 17.80 -16.71
#